data_AF-A0A094G5T0-F1
#
_entry.id   AF-A0A094G5T0-F1
#
_cell.length_a   1.000
_cell.length_b   1.000
_cell.length_c   1.000
_cell.angle_alpha   90.00
_cell.angle_beta   90.00
_cell.angle_gamma   90.00
#
_symmetry.space_group_name_H-M   'P 1'
#
loop_
_entity.id
_entity.type
_entity.pdbx_description
1 polymer ?
#
loop_
_entity_poly.entity_id
_entity_poly.type
_entity_poly.pdbx_seq_one_letter_code
_entity_poly.pdbx_strand_id
1 'polypeptide(L)'
;MAIQDESHGTMDVNTPNDTKQLSATEEKRTLADPTDEKIATPRSIEQASESEVQKDEKPSEDAQNGVRKMEAVTLAWSKKSLAAVLILIWLVTLVNNFKATIVGSLTPFATSDWKSHSLLTVIDIVASAMTAAVYIPMAKLLDVWGRAEGFLLMLCLCTLGLILMAASTNLPTYCAAQVFYSVGFGGLSYSWNVIATDVTNLRNRGLAFAFTSSPAVITAFAGSKAAEGFYNNVSWQWGIGCWAIIFPCVALPLYYILNRALRKAEREGIITQENSGRTLPQQVWYVVKEFDLPGVSLFACGLVLFLLPFTLAATAPNGWKTGYIIAMIVVGIVLLVLFVLHQTYVAPTPFLKSRFLLDRTVLGACLLDATYQISYYCYASYFSSFLMVVNNLTIAEAGYVSNTFSAVSFVFLFITGYIIRVTGRFKWILWFCLPMYVFALGLMIHFRQPNGYIGYIVMCEILFSVSGAIFILCVQLAVLATVDHQYVASVLAFLFVSGTIGGAIGSAVSGAIWTNTFKKALGWYLPESARPDLQTIYESLPAQLAYKVGTPERLAIQQAYGYAQTRMLAAGCSVMVLGFIAVAMIRDINVKKMSQTKDTVCSVKVEDLIEDLIDLYVVDGNALFLTATEAAWRRSGSSHFAGGGIIVAIGYPLTGKLYDARRRSLDLTPPTQTPVPGYGGADAFIDFIDKTVRPAVKARFPQTTSWRESIYGHSYGGLFVLHILFTRPQLFECYIASSPSIWWNTRCILHEAKAFLEENTSDERLPSLVLFYGSFEQNPPQWDDEPLDHYEGRKKVAADLRMCDNILELCETLEDCTRLHTVSLKAYEGEEHTSVMSCSISRSIAIFFEEWPLPRK
;
A
#
# COMPACT_ATOMS: atom_id res chain seq x y z
N MET A 1 21.39 -39.85 -46.31
CA MET A 1 21.93 -39.41 -47.62
C MET A 1 22.85 -38.26 -47.33
N ALA A 2 24.15 -38.41 -47.59
CA ALA A 2 25.25 -37.61 -47.03
C ALA A 2 25.37 -37.65 -45.47
N ILE A 3 26.51 -37.30 -44.86
CA ILE A 3 27.90 -37.83 -44.96
C ILE A 3 28.76 -37.03 -43.95
N GLN A 4 29.52 -37.75 -43.09
CA GLN A 4 30.86 -37.44 -42.50
C GLN A 4 31.14 -36.04 -41.86
N ASP A 5 32.03 -35.85 -40.89
CA ASP A 5 32.78 -36.69 -39.92
C ASP A 5 33.29 -35.69 -38.81
N GLU A 6 34.30 -35.85 -37.93
CA GLU A 6 35.44 -36.78 -37.81
C GLU A 6 35.96 -36.88 -36.34
N SER A 7 37.25 -37.17 -36.15
CA SER A 7 37.97 -37.39 -34.88
C SER A 7 38.97 -36.25 -34.59
N HIS A 8 39.98 -36.27 -33.69
CA HIS A 8 40.57 -37.30 -32.80
C HIS A 8 41.38 -36.65 -31.64
N GLY A 9 41.50 -37.34 -30.50
CA GLY A 9 42.68 -37.29 -29.59
C GLY A 9 42.80 -36.10 -28.61
N THR A 10 43.59 -36.18 -27.53
CA THR A 10 44.26 -37.34 -26.88
C THR A 10 44.54 -37.03 -25.40
N MET A 11 44.86 -38.05 -24.58
CA MET A 11 45.22 -37.86 -23.17
C MET A 11 46.62 -37.24 -22.99
N ASP A 12 46.89 -36.64 -21.84
CA ASP A 12 48.15 -36.91 -21.12
C ASP A 12 48.00 -36.73 -19.60
N VAL A 13 48.93 -37.30 -18.81
CA VAL A 13 48.88 -37.36 -17.34
C VAL A 13 50.21 -36.87 -16.74
N ASN A 14 50.17 -36.03 -15.70
CA ASN A 14 51.20 -36.04 -14.62
C ASN A 14 50.83 -35.20 -13.39
N THR A 15 50.82 -35.85 -12.23
CA THR A 15 51.11 -35.32 -10.88
C THR A 15 52.64 -35.43 -10.62
N PRO A 16 53.27 -34.93 -9.52
CA PRO A 16 52.72 -34.79 -8.16
C PRO A 16 53.16 -33.56 -7.31
N ASN A 17 52.58 -33.52 -6.09
CA ASN A 17 53.08 -32.97 -4.82
C ASN A 17 53.94 -31.69 -4.78
N ASP A 18 53.53 -30.75 -3.93
CA ASP A 18 54.44 -30.22 -2.91
C ASP A 18 53.70 -30.00 -1.57
N THR A 19 54.43 -29.91 -0.46
CA THR A 19 53.90 -30.06 0.91
C THR A 19 54.25 -28.89 1.81
N LYS A 20 53.29 -28.38 2.62
CA LYS A 20 53.64 -27.57 3.80
C LYS A 20 52.62 -27.60 4.95
N GLN A 21 53.11 -28.11 6.07
CA GLN A 21 52.67 -27.82 7.44
C GLN A 21 53.05 -26.35 7.81
N LEU A 22 52.74 -25.75 8.97
CA LEU A 22 52.16 -26.19 10.25
C LEU A 22 51.69 -24.93 11.03
N SER A 23 50.58 -24.99 11.78
CA SER A 23 50.46 -24.35 13.11
C SER A 23 49.13 -24.71 13.77
N ALA A 24 49.16 -25.25 14.98
CA ALA A 24 48.00 -25.39 15.85
C ALA A 24 48.09 -24.40 17.02
N THR A 25 46.95 -24.09 17.63
CA THR A 25 46.88 -23.46 18.97
C THR A 25 45.81 -24.20 19.76
N GLU A 26 46.14 -24.62 20.97
CA GLU A 26 45.29 -25.47 21.81
C GLU A 26 44.47 -24.67 22.85
N GLU A 27 43.82 -25.41 23.74
CA GLU A 27 43.08 -24.98 24.94
C GLU A 27 41.65 -24.42 24.72
N LYS A 28 40.64 -24.80 25.52
CA LYS A 28 40.61 -25.75 26.65
C LYS A 28 39.22 -26.40 26.74
N ARG A 29 39.15 -27.71 26.99
CA ARG A 29 37.92 -28.42 27.42
C ARG A 29 38.06 -28.78 28.89
N THR A 30 37.03 -28.50 29.68
CA THR A 30 36.93 -28.91 31.09
C THR A 30 35.84 -29.97 31.23
N LEU A 31 36.12 -31.06 31.94
CA LEU A 31 35.16 -32.11 32.28
C LEU A 31 34.46 -31.78 33.62
N ALA A 32 33.25 -32.31 33.78
CA ALA A 32 32.53 -32.39 35.05
C ALA A 32 31.75 -33.72 35.10
N ASP A 33 31.55 -34.25 36.32
CA ASP A 33 31.16 -35.64 36.58
C ASP A 33 29.62 -35.87 36.61
N PRO A 34 29.12 -37.11 36.40
CA PRO A 34 27.67 -37.36 36.28
C PRO A 34 27.04 -38.07 37.49
N THR A 35 26.33 -37.33 38.35
CA THR A 35 25.38 -37.91 39.34
C THR A 35 24.20 -36.98 39.65
N ASP A 36 23.01 -37.30 39.12
CA ASP A 36 21.74 -37.43 39.90
C ASP A 36 20.55 -37.61 38.94
N GLU A 37 19.94 -38.80 38.94
CA GLU A 37 18.67 -39.03 38.23
C GLU A 37 17.49 -38.47 39.03
N LYS A 38 16.73 -37.55 38.45
CA LYS A 38 15.35 -37.28 38.86
C LYS A 38 14.41 -37.30 37.66
N ILE A 39 13.47 -38.24 37.72
CA ILE A 39 12.51 -38.54 36.67
C ILE A 39 11.60 -37.33 36.42
N ALA A 40 11.67 -36.77 35.21
CA ALA A 40 10.74 -35.77 34.71
C ALA A 40 9.66 -36.45 33.83
N THR A 41 8.42 -35.95 33.88
CA THR A 41 7.29 -36.57 33.16
C THR A 41 7.14 -36.00 31.73
N PRO A 42 6.57 -36.77 30.78
CA PRO A 42 6.58 -36.41 29.35
C PRO A 42 6.01 -35.02 29.01
N ARG A 43 5.02 -34.56 29.79
CA ARG A 43 4.38 -33.23 29.65
C ARG A 43 5.33 -32.03 29.78
N SER A 44 6.55 -32.24 30.26
CA SER A 44 7.57 -31.18 30.36
C SER A 44 8.38 -30.95 29.08
N ILE A 45 8.33 -31.89 28.11
CA ILE A 45 9.08 -31.80 26.86
C ILE A 45 8.28 -31.11 25.76
N GLU A 46 6.96 -31.34 25.68
CA GLU A 46 6.09 -30.71 24.68
C GLU A 46 6.12 -29.18 24.77
N GLN A 47 5.99 -28.62 25.98
CA GLN A 47 6.08 -27.15 26.20
C GLN A 47 7.49 -26.56 25.96
N ALA A 48 8.54 -27.39 26.01
CA ALA A 48 9.88 -26.98 25.58
C ALA A 48 9.99 -26.94 24.04
N SER A 49 9.40 -27.92 23.34
CA SER A 49 9.43 -27.96 21.87
C SER A 49 8.64 -26.81 21.21
N GLU A 50 7.49 -26.40 21.74
CA GLU A 50 6.73 -25.24 21.23
C GLU A 50 7.47 -23.90 21.42
N SER A 51 8.41 -23.81 22.38
CA SER A 51 9.13 -22.57 22.69
C SER A 51 10.50 -22.42 22.01
N GLU A 52 11.02 -23.46 21.34
CA GLU A 52 12.33 -23.41 20.67
C GLU A 52 12.27 -23.06 19.17
N VAL A 53 11.11 -23.12 18.53
CA VAL A 53 10.93 -22.81 17.10
C VAL A 53 10.75 -21.29 16.83
N GLN A 54 10.41 -20.49 17.85
CA GLN A 54 10.38 -19.02 17.74
C GLN A 54 11.77 -18.40 17.96
N LYS A 55 12.65 -18.58 16.96
CA LYS A 55 13.90 -17.83 16.76
C LYS A 55 13.93 -17.35 15.29
N ASP A 56 14.06 -16.07 14.95
CA ASP A 56 14.27 -14.90 15.83
C ASP A 56 13.86 -13.57 15.14
N GLU A 57 12.57 -13.37 14.81
CA GLU A 57 12.02 -12.11 14.22
C GLU A 57 11.98 -10.93 15.22
N LYS A 58 13.09 -10.64 15.90
CA LYS A 58 13.21 -9.49 16.80
C LYS A 58 13.03 -8.16 16.07
N PRO A 59 12.44 -7.13 16.71
CA PRO A 59 12.54 -5.75 16.25
C PRO A 59 14.01 -5.38 16.02
N SER A 60 14.33 -4.65 14.94
CA SER A 60 15.73 -4.42 14.56
C SER A 60 16.50 -3.72 15.69
N GLU A 61 17.51 -4.39 16.28
CA GLU A 61 18.09 -3.98 17.57
C GLU A 61 18.74 -2.59 17.52
N ASP A 62 19.39 -2.27 16.40
CA ASP A 62 20.00 -0.97 16.08
C ASP A 62 19.01 0.18 15.80
N ALA A 63 17.71 -0.09 15.64
CA ALA A 63 16.72 0.95 15.29
C ALA A 63 16.24 1.76 16.51
N GLN A 64 15.83 3.00 16.25
CA GLN A 64 15.34 3.90 17.30
C GLN A 64 14.06 3.35 17.96
N ASN A 65 13.88 3.64 19.26
CA ASN A 65 12.87 3.03 20.12
C ASN A 65 11.43 3.12 19.57
N GLY A 66 11.03 4.26 19.01
CA GLY A 66 9.71 4.46 18.39
C GLY A 66 9.49 3.62 17.11
N VAL A 67 10.57 3.30 16.39
CA VAL A 67 10.53 2.36 15.25
C VAL A 67 10.41 0.93 15.76
N ARG A 68 11.24 0.51 16.72
CA ARG A 68 11.17 -0.83 17.36
C ARG A 68 9.80 -1.09 18.00
N LYS A 69 9.23 -0.09 18.68
CA LYS A 69 7.84 -0.11 19.17
C LYS A 69 6.84 -0.37 18.05
N MET A 70 6.98 0.30 16.90
CA MET A 70 6.05 0.15 15.79
C MET A 70 6.19 -1.21 15.08
N GLU A 71 7.43 -1.67 14.82
CA GLU A 71 7.70 -3.02 14.31
C GLU A 71 7.00 -4.09 15.18
N ALA A 72 7.22 -4.06 16.50
CA ALA A 72 6.59 -4.97 17.46
C ALA A 72 5.06 -4.85 17.51
N VAL A 73 4.51 -3.63 17.42
CA VAL A 73 3.06 -3.40 17.33
C VAL A 73 2.48 -4.00 16.05
N THR A 74 3.16 -3.89 14.93
CA THR A 74 2.70 -4.46 13.65
C THR A 74 2.82 -5.98 13.59
N LEU A 75 3.85 -6.57 14.20
CA LEU A 75 3.96 -8.02 14.42
C LEU A 75 2.79 -8.54 15.28
N ALA A 76 2.33 -7.77 16.27
CA ALA A 76 1.25 -8.14 17.18
C ALA A 76 -0.18 -7.88 16.64
N TRP A 77 -0.36 -7.47 15.38
CA TRP A 77 -1.66 -7.10 14.80
C TRP A 77 -2.38 -8.22 14.07
N SER A 78 -3.65 -8.41 14.41
CA SER A 78 -4.57 -9.21 13.57
C SER A 78 -4.95 -8.44 12.30
N LYS A 79 -5.31 -9.16 11.22
CA LYS A 79 -5.86 -8.57 9.98
C LYS A 79 -7.09 -7.67 10.26
N LYS A 80 -7.87 -7.96 11.32
CA LYS A 80 -9.00 -7.11 11.79
C LYS A 80 -8.52 -5.80 12.46
N SER A 81 -7.44 -5.86 13.24
CA SER A 81 -6.83 -4.67 13.88
C SER A 81 -6.27 -3.69 12.83
N LEU A 82 -5.56 -4.24 11.84
CA LEU A 82 -5.01 -3.49 10.70
C LEU A 82 -6.11 -2.80 9.89
N ALA A 83 -7.19 -3.51 9.55
CA ALA A 83 -8.35 -2.94 8.86
C ALA A 83 -9.00 -1.81 9.68
N ALA A 84 -9.16 -1.98 10.99
CA ALA A 84 -9.70 -0.94 11.87
C ALA A 84 -8.81 0.32 11.90
N VAL A 85 -7.48 0.17 11.91
CA VAL A 85 -6.55 1.31 11.83
C VAL A 85 -6.69 2.05 10.49
N LEU A 86 -6.76 1.34 9.36
CA LEU A 86 -6.94 1.96 8.04
C LEU A 86 -8.28 2.69 7.91
N ILE A 87 -9.36 2.14 8.46
CA ILE A 87 -10.68 2.80 8.52
C ILE A 87 -10.64 4.05 9.40
N LEU A 88 -9.94 4.00 10.55
CA LEU A 88 -9.79 5.16 11.44
C LEU A 88 -8.92 6.25 10.81
N ILE A 89 -7.85 5.90 10.08
CA ILE A 89 -7.08 6.86 9.27
C ILE A 89 -7.99 7.49 8.20
N TRP A 90 -8.79 6.69 7.48
CA TRP A 90 -9.74 7.19 6.48
C TRP A 90 -10.74 8.19 7.08
N LEU A 91 -11.32 7.88 8.25
CA LEU A 91 -12.24 8.78 8.97
C LEU A 91 -11.55 10.08 9.44
N VAL A 92 -10.32 9.99 9.97
CA VAL A 92 -9.53 11.17 10.35
C VAL A 92 -9.22 12.03 9.12
N THR A 93 -8.83 11.43 7.99
CA THR A 93 -8.60 12.17 6.73
C THR A 93 -9.87 12.81 6.18
N LEU A 94 -11.03 12.14 6.26
CA LEU A 94 -12.32 12.69 5.86
C LEU A 94 -12.65 13.97 6.66
N VAL A 95 -12.68 13.86 7.98
CA VAL A 95 -13.01 14.98 8.89
C VAL A 95 -12.00 16.11 8.75
N ASN A 96 -10.71 15.77 8.59
CA ASN A 96 -9.65 16.74 8.34
C ASN A 96 -9.85 17.53 7.04
N ASN A 97 -10.17 16.84 5.94
CA ASN A 97 -10.33 17.47 4.62
C ASN A 97 -11.64 18.29 4.57
N PHE A 98 -12.69 17.86 5.25
CA PHE A 98 -13.96 18.59 5.37
C PHE A 98 -13.76 19.93 6.08
N LYS A 99 -13.11 19.89 7.26
CA LYS A 99 -12.64 21.06 8.01
C LYS A 99 -11.75 21.95 7.14
N ALA A 100 -10.73 21.41 6.47
CA ALA A 100 -9.79 22.20 5.67
C ALA A 100 -10.50 22.96 4.53
N THR A 101 -11.47 22.31 3.88
CA THR A 101 -12.31 22.92 2.83
C THR A 101 -13.13 24.10 3.38
N ILE A 102 -13.73 23.94 4.57
CA ILE A 102 -14.51 25.01 5.21
C ILE A 102 -13.62 26.16 5.66
N VAL A 103 -12.53 25.88 6.37
CA VAL A 103 -11.59 26.91 6.84
C VAL A 103 -11.08 27.73 5.64
N GLY A 104 -10.57 27.07 4.59
CA GLY A 104 -10.07 27.75 3.39
C GLY A 104 -11.12 28.59 2.65
N SER A 105 -12.38 28.16 2.65
CA SER A 105 -13.49 28.93 2.05
C SER A 105 -13.91 30.14 2.91
N LEU A 106 -13.66 30.10 4.23
CA LEU A 106 -14.04 31.16 5.17
C LEU A 106 -12.93 32.18 5.46
N THR A 107 -11.65 31.82 5.37
CA THR A 107 -10.52 32.74 5.63
C THR A 107 -10.56 34.04 4.80
N PRO A 108 -10.94 34.06 3.52
CA PRO A 108 -11.14 35.29 2.74
C PRO A 108 -12.14 36.28 3.34
N PHE A 109 -13.14 35.79 4.06
CA PHE A 109 -14.18 36.59 4.72
C PHE A 109 -13.73 37.03 6.13
N ALA A 110 -13.19 36.11 6.94
CA ALA A 110 -12.65 36.45 8.26
C ALA A 110 -11.57 37.55 8.18
N THR A 111 -10.69 37.49 7.18
CA THR A 111 -9.69 38.56 6.93
C THR A 111 -10.30 39.86 6.41
N SER A 112 -11.46 39.81 5.76
CA SER A 112 -12.17 41.01 5.28
C SER A 112 -12.86 41.78 6.41
N ASP A 113 -13.34 41.11 7.45
CA ASP A 113 -13.92 41.76 8.65
C ASP A 113 -12.92 42.70 9.33
N TRP A 114 -11.63 42.31 9.34
CA TRP A 114 -10.52 43.13 9.83
C TRP A 114 -9.85 44.01 8.76
N LYS A 115 -10.50 44.22 7.60
CA LYS A 115 -9.97 45.00 6.46
C LYS A 115 -8.53 44.62 6.13
N SER A 116 -8.28 43.32 6.02
CA SER A 116 -6.96 42.71 5.90
C SER A 116 -6.90 41.64 4.80
N HIS A 117 -7.81 41.67 3.81
CA HIS A 117 -7.85 40.68 2.73
C HIS A 117 -6.54 40.62 1.91
N SER A 118 -5.82 41.74 1.78
CA SER A 118 -4.52 41.76 1.11
C SER A 118 -3.44 40.96 1.85
N LEU A 119 -3.64 40.66 3.15
CA LEU A 119 -2.68 39.96 4.01
C LEU A 119 -2.92 38.44 4.10
N LEU A 120 -3.81 37.87 3.27
CA LEU A 120 -4.03 36.42 3.18
C LEU A 120 -2.71 35.63 3.07
N THR A 121 -1.82 36.03 2.16
CA THR A 121 -0.53 35.35 1.98
C THR A 121 0.40 35.47 3.19
N VAL A 122 0.27 36.52 4.01
CA VAL A 122 1.10 36.69 5.22
C VAL A 122 0.76 35.62 6.27
N ILE A 123 -0.52 35.31 6.42
CA ILE A 123 -1.03 34.24 7.29
C ILE A 123 -0.38 32.90 6.88
N ASP A 124 -0.43 32.58 5.59
CA ASP A 124 0.11 31.33 5.04
C ASP A 124 1.63 31.23 5.13
N ILE A 125 2.38 32.32 4.87
CA ILE A 125 3.85 32.32 4.96
C ILE A 125 4.30 32.02 6.39
N VAL A 126 3.72 32.69 7.40
CA VAL A 126 4.09 32.49 8.81
C VAL A 126 3.69 31.09 9.28
N ALA A 127 2.48 30.64 8.95
CA ALA A 127 2.01 29.30 9.29
C ALA A 127 2.87 28.19 8.65
N SER A 128 3.24 28.35 7.37
CA SER A 128 4.07 27.39 6.63
C SER A 128 5.50 27.34 7.18
N ALA A 129 6.12 28.50 7.45
CA ALA A 129 7.47 28.57 8.03
C ALA A 129 7.56 27.84 9.39
N MET A 130 6.57 28.07 10.26
CA MET A 130 6.50 27.41 11.58
C MET A 130 6.20 25.91 11.46
N THR A 131 5.36 25.51 10.51
CA THR A 131 5.04 24.09 10.27
C THR A 131 6.24 23.34 9.71
N ALA A 132 6.97 23.93 8.75
CA ALA A 132 8.21 23.39 8.20
C ALA A 132 9.29 23.20 9.28
N ALA A 133 9.43 24.15 10.20
CA ALA A 133 10.36 24.06 11.33
C ALA A 133 10.06 22.88 12.29
N VAL A 134 8.81 22.38 12.33
CA VAL A 134 8.40 21.32 13.26
C VAL A 134 8.53 19.91 12.70
N TYR A 135 8.56 19.69 11.37
CA TYR A 135 8.63 18.33 10.82
C TYR A 135 9.87 17.51 11.25
N ILE A 136 11.04 18.14 11.37
CA ILE A 136 12.28 17.46 11.81
C ILE A 136 12.19 17.00 13.28
N PRO A 137 11.89 17.87 14.27
CA PRO A 137 11.68 17.41 15.65
C PRO A 137 10.46 16.48 15.78
N MET A 138 9.43 16.61 14.93
CA MET A 138 8.30 15.69 14.88
C MET A 138 8.71 14.29 14.38
N ALA A 139 9.65 14.17 13.44
CA ALA A 139 10.20 12.88 13.04
C ALA A 139 10.94 12.20 14.20
N LYS A 140 11.86 12.92 14.85
CA LYS A 140 12.53 12.46 16.07
C LYS A 140 11.53 12.08 17.17
N LEU A 141 10.39 12.78 17.29
CA LEU A 141 9.32 12.42 18.23
C LEU A 141 8.69 11.05 17.93
N LEU A 142 8.36 10.78 16.66
CA LEU A 142 7.80 9.48 16.21
C LEU A 142 8.81 8.34 16.33
N ASP A 143 10.10 8.61 16.11
CA ASP A 143 11.18 7.62 16.08
C ASP A 143 11.82 7.37 17.47
N VAL A 144 11.70 8.31 18.43
CA VAL A 144 12.29 8.18 19.78
C VAL A 144 11.24 7.87 20.86
N TRP A 145 10.06 8.49 20.81
CA TRP A 145 8.99 8.25 21.79
C TRP A 145 7.94 7.28 21.26
N GLY A 146 7.35 7.57 20.09
CA GLY A 146 6.38 6.67 19.46
C GLY A 146 5.32 7.39 18.61
N ARG A 147 4.62 6.60 17.78
CA ARG A 147 3.62 7.09 16.83
C ARG A 147 2.36 7.65 17.49
N ALA A 148 1.91 7.05 18.60
CA ALA A 148 0.68 7.46 19.29
C ALA A 148 0.87 8.77 20.07
N GLU A 149 2.02 8.91 20.71
CA GLU A 149 2.43 10.05 21.53
C GLU A 149 2.56 11.33 20.67
N GLY A 150 3.22 11.22 19.51
CA GLY A 150 3.33 12.31 18.55
C GLY A 150 1.99 12.73 17.95
N PHE A 151 1.14 11.75 17.58
CA PHE A 151 -0.21 12.02 17.08
C PHE A 151 -1.06 12.79 18.11
N LEU A 152 -1.02 12.39 19.39
CA LEU A 152 -1.78 13.07 20.44
C LEU A 152 -1.32 14.52 20.67
N LEU A 153 0.00 14.76 20.70
CA LEU A 153 0.54 16.13 20.85
C LEU A 153 0.04 17.05 19.73
N MET A 154 0.10 16.57 18.48
CA MET A 154 -0.31 17.35 17.31
C MET A 154 -1.84 17.53 17.24
N LEU A 155 -2.63 16.59 17.78
CA LEU A 155 -4.07 16.77 17.99
C LEU A 155 -4.37 17.89 18.98
N CYS A 156 -3.66 17.96 20.11
CA CYS A 156 -3.81 19.05 21.07
C CYS A 156 -3.48 20.41 20.45
N LEU A 157 -2.39 20.52 19.70
CA LEU A 157 -2.00 21.77 19.01
C LEU A 157 -3.02 22.19 17.93
N CYS A 158 -3.48 21.25 17.11
CA CYS A 158 -4.50 21.52 16.09
C CYS A 158 -5.82 22.00 16.71
N THR A 159 -6.22 21.40 17.84
CA THR A 159 -7.45 21.74 18.56
C THR A 159 -7.35 23.12 19.21
N LEU A 160 -6.22 23.42 19.86
CA LEU A 160 -5.93 24.75 20.41
C LEU A 160 -5.97 25.83 19.31
N GLY A 161 -5.39 25.54 18.15
CA GLY A 161 -5.46 26.41 16.98
C GLY A 161 -6.90 26.71 16.55
N LEU A 162 -7.74 25.70 16.39
CA LEU A 162 -9.16 25.88 16.02
C LEU A 162 -9.96 26.69 17.04
N ILE A 163 -9.72 26.47 18.34
CA ILE A 163 -10.34 27.26 19.42
C ILE A 163 -9.92 28.73 19.32
N LEU A 164 -8.61 29.00 19.17
CA LEU A 164 -8.08 30.36 19.08
C LEU A 164 -8.51 31.06 17.78
N MET A 165 -8.68 30.34 16.67
CA MET A 165 -9.19 30.91 15.41
C MET A 165 -10.66 31.32 15.56
N ALA A 166 -11.50 30.45 16.13
CA ALA A 166 -12.91 30.74 16.35
C ALA A 166 -13.15 31.85 17.39
N ALA A 167 -12.28 31.97 18.40
CA ALA A 167 -12.34 33.03 19.41
C ALA A 167 -11.60 34.32 19.01
N SER A 168 -11.00 34.40 17.82
CA SER A 168 -10.19 35.55 17.41
C SER A 168 -11.06 36.78 17.08
N THR A 169 -10.60 37.94 17.53
CA THR A 169 -11.25 39.24 17.33
C THR A 169 -10.41 40.22 16.50
N ASN A 170 -9.21 39.80 16.08
CA ASN A 170 -8.23 40.60 15.36
C ASN A 170 -7.25 39.70 14.58
N LEU A 171 -6.65 40.27 13.52
CA LEU A 171 -5.70 39.56 12.65
C LEU A 171 -4.48 38.97 13.39
N PRO A 172 -3.76 39.67 14.29
CA PRO A 172 -2.65 39.08 15.04
C PRO A 172 -3.01 37.81 15.82
N THR A 173 -4.16 37.79 16.52
CA THR A 173 -4.66 36.59 17.20
C THR A 173 -4.98 35.48 16.21
N TYR A 174 -5.62 35.78 15.07
CA TYR A 174 -5.87 34.80 14.01
C TYR A 174 -4.59 34.22 13.41
N CYS A 175 -3.54 35.04 13.20
CA CYS A 175 -2.24 34.58 12.71
C CYS A 175 -1.56 33.63 13.70
N ALA A 176 -1.55 33.97 14.99
CA ALA A 176 -1.01 33.10 16.03
C ALA A 176 -1.80 31.77 16.14
N ALA A 177 -3.13 31.85 16.02
CA ALA A 177 -4.00 30.67 16.01
C ALA A 177 -3.75 29.77 14.78
N GLN A 178 -3.56 30.36 13.59
CA GLN A 178 -3.20 29.65 12.36
C GLN A 178 -1.87 28.91 12.51
N VAL A 179 -0.89 29.44 13.25
CA VAL A 179 0.36 28.72 13.54
C VAL A 179 0.10 27.45 14.35
N PHE A 180 -0.62 27.53 15.48
CA PHE A 180 -0.99 26.34 16.26
C PHE A 180 -1.80 25.33 15.44
N TYR A 181 -2.77 25.84 14.67
CA TYR A 181 -3.60 25.03 13.77
C TYR A 181 -2.76 24.29 12.73
N SER A 182 -1.88 25.00 12.02
CA SER A 182 -1.11 24.47 10.89
C SER A 182 0.02 23.54 11.34
N VAL A 183 0.67 23.86 12.46
CA VAL A 183 1.66 22.97 13.09
C VAL A 183 1.01 21.65 13.52
N GLY A 184 -0.13 21.72 14.21
CA GLY A 184 -0.87 20.52 14.63
C GLY A 184 -1.44 19.73 13.45
N PHE A 185 -2.00 20.41 12.45
CA PHE A 185 -2.49 19.82 11.21
C PHE A 185 -1.38 19.11 10.42
N GLY A 186 -0.26 19.80 10.18
CA GLY A 186 0.88 19.26 9.44
C GLY A 186 1.52 18.09 10.19
N GLY A 187 1.76 18.24 11.49
CA GLY A 187 2.30 17.18 12.35
C GLY A 187 1.39 15.95 12.43
N LEU A 188 0.07 16.12 12.50
CA LEU A 188 -0.91 15.02 12.39
C LEU A 188 -0.86 14.36 11.00
N SER A 189 -0.86 15.17 9.94
CA SER A 189 -0.88 14.67 8.57
C SER A 189 0.38 13.87 8.23
N TYR A 190 1.53 14.37 8.67
CA TYR A 190 2.79 13.64 8.68
C TYR A 190 2.70 12.37 9.53
N SER A 191 2.13 12.43 10.75
CA SER A 191 1.98 11.25 11.63
C SER A 191 1.16 10.13 10.97
N TRP A 192 -0.02 10.41 10.41
CA TRP A 192 -0.82 9.36 9.78
C TRP A 192 -0.25 8.89 8.44
N ASN A 193 0.54 9.72 7.74
CA ASN A 193 1.30 9.26 6.57
C ASN A 193 2.47 8.34 6.96
N VAL A 194 3.19 8.63 8.06
CA VAL A 194 4.19 7.70 8.61
C VAL A 194 3.53 6.41 9.06
N ILE A 195 2.42 6.47 9.81
CA ILE A 195 1.67 5.26 10.21
C ILE A 195 1.18 4.49 8.98
N ALA A 196 0.63 5.16 7.95
CA ALA A 196 0.21 4.51 6.70
C ALA A 196 1.39 3.86 5.94
N THR A 197 2.58 4.45 6.01
CA THR A 197 3.81 3.98 5.35
C THR A 197 4.49 2.84 6.11
N ASP A 198 4.45 2.89 7.45
CA ASP A 198 4.79 1.78 8.33
C ASP A 198 3.87 0.61 7.99
N VAL A 199 2.54 0.81 8.08
CA VAL A 199 1.52 -0.23 7.86
C VAL A 199 1.21 -0.49 6.39
N THR A 200 2.18 -0.35 5.48
CA THR A 200 2.09 -0.85 4.08
C THR A 200 3.44 -1.14 3.41
N ASN A 201 3.51 -2.27 2.71
CA ASN A 201 4.62 -2.64 1.83
C ASN A 201 4.79 -1.63 0.66
N LEU A 202 6.04 -1.28 0.33
CA LEU A 202 6.41 -0.29 -0.71
C LEU A 202 5.72 -0.50 -2.07
N ARG A 203 5.54 -1.75 -2.53
CA ARG A 203 4.84 -2.08 -3.80
C ARG A 203 3.36 -1.70 -3.79
N ASN A 204 2.75 -1.62 -2.60
CA ASN A 204 1.32 -1.37 -2.41
C ASN A 204 1.01 0.08 -1.97
N ARG A 205 2.01 0.83 -1.48
CA ARG A 205 1.85 2.21 -0.94
C ARG A 205 1.03 3.15 -1.82
N GLY A 206 1.23 3.13 -3.14
CA GLY A 206 0.45 4.00 -4.05
C GLY A 206 -1.06 3.71 -4.05
N LEU A 207 -1.49 2.47 -3.84
CA LEU A 207 -2.91 2.12 -3.70
C LEU A 207 -3.44 2.52 -2.32
N ALA A 208 -2.62 2.42 -1.27
CA ALA A 208 -3.00 2.86 0.07
C ALA A 208 -3.12 4.38 0.19
N PHE A 209 -2.21 5.14 -0.42
CA PHE A 209 -2.33 6.60 -0.55
C PHE A 209 -3.55 7.00 -1.39
N ALA A 210 -3.90 6.24 -2.44
CA ALA A 210 -5.16 6.46 -3.17
C ALA A 210 -6.39 6.21 -2.28
N PHE A 211 -6.36 5.16 -1.43
CA PHE A 211 -7.44 4.87 -0.47
C PHE A 211 -7.57 5.97 0.59
N THR A 212 -6.48 6.40 1.24
CA THR A 212 -6.53 7.48 2.26
C THR A 212 -6.81 8.85 1.66
N SER A 213 -6.58 9.05 0.35
CA SER A 213 -6.99 10.25 -0.38
C SER A 213 -8.44 10.22 -0.88
N SER A 214 -9.06 9.04 -0.98
CA SER A 214 -10.43 8.88 -1.49
C SER A 214 -11.53 9.71 -0.79
N PRO A 215 -11.51 10.01 0.53
CA PRO A 215 -12.59 10.82 1.11
C PRO A 215 -12.57 12.28 0.64
N ALA A 216 -11.50 12.75 -0.02
CA ALA A 216 -11.40 14.11 -0.54
C ALA A 216 -12.50 14.46 -1.58
N VAL A 217 -13.03 13.46 -2.30
CA VAL A 217 -14.13 13.68 -3.26
C VAL A 217 -15.43 14.08 -2.57
N ILE A 218 -15.68 13.55 -1.36
CA ILE A 218 -16.85 13.91 -0.55
C ILE A 218 -16.71 15.35 -0.06
N THR A 219 -15.51 15.70 0.42
CA THR A 219 -15.26 17.01 1.05
C THR A 219 -15.20 18.15 0.06
N ALA A 220 -14.76 17.90 -1.18
CA ALA A 220 -14.71 18.90 -2.27
C ALA A 220 -16.06 19.62 -2.46
N PHE A 221 -17.15 18.85 -2.47
CA PHE A 221 -18.51 19.37 -2.63
C PHE A 221 -19.18 19.66 -1.27
N ALA A 222 -19.17 18.70 -0.34
CA ALA A 222 -19.88 18.86 0.94
C ALA A 222 -19.28 19.97 1.83
N GLY A 223 -17.95 20.11 1.86
CA GLY A 223 -17.26 21.14 2.62
C GLY A 223 -17.52 22.54 2.08
N SER A 224 -17.44 22.71 0.75
CA SER A 224 -17.71 24.00 0.09
C SER A 224 -19.16 24.47 0.31
N LYS A 225 -20.14 23.56 0.22
CA LYS A 225 -21.54 23.89 0.49
C LYS A 225 -21.82 24.14 1.97
N ALA A 226 -21.16 23.42 2.88
CA ALA A 226 -21.24 23.68 4.31
C ALA A 226 -20.65 25.05 4.68
N ALA A 227 -19.54 25.47 4.07
CA ALA A 227 -18.93 26.78 4.31
C ALA A 227 -19.88 27.93 3.95
N GLU A 228 -20.53 27.86 2.79
CA GLU A 228 -21.58 28.79 2.38
C GLU A 228 -22.77 28.79 3.36
N GLY A 229 -23.17 27.61 3.83
CA GLY A 229 -24.21 27.44 4.85
C GLY A 229 -23.87 28.12 6.18
N PHE A 230 -22.64 27.93 6.69
CA PHE A 230 -22.15 28.58 7.90
C PHE A 230 -22.04 30.11 7.75
N TYR A 231 -21.52 30.58 6.61
CA TYR A 231 -21.36 32.03 6.37
C TYR A 231 -22.70 32.75 6.27
N ASN A 232 -23.66 32.20 5.52
CA ASN A 232 -24.94 32.86 5.27
C ASN A 232 -25.96 32.76 6.43
N ASN A 233 -25.89 31.71 7.27
CA ASN A 233 -26.95 31.40 8.25
C ASN A 233 -26.47 31.31 9.71
N VAL A 234 -25.16 31.34 9.99
CA VAL A 234 -24.61 31.16 11.34
C VAL A 234 -23.53 32.22 11.60
N SER A 235 -22.25 31.86 11.43
CA SER A 235 -21.10 32.76 11.39
C SER A 235 -19.87 32.00 10.91
N TRP A 236 -18.84 32.70 10.44
CA TRP A 236 -17.57 32.05 10.09
C TRP A 236 -16.85 31.49 11.32
N GLN A 237 -16.99 32.12 12.49
CA GLN A 237 -16.39 31.65 13.75
C GLN A 237 -16.92 30.25 14.10
N TRP A 238 -18.23 30.01 13.98
CA TRP A 238 -18.81 28.69 14.25
C TRP A 238 -18.46 27.65 13.17
N GLY A 239 -18.33 28.07 11.91
CA GLY A 239 -17.85 27.21 10.83
C GLY A 239 -16.43 26.66 11.04
N ILE A 240 -15.60 27.38 11.81
CA ILE A 240 -14.27 26.91 12.28
C ILE A 240 -14.39 26.18 13.63
N GLY A 241 -15.09 26.77 14.60
CA GLY A 241 -15.13 26.34 15.99
C GLY A 241 -15.78 24.98 16.23
N CYS A 242 -16.75 24.57 15.41
CA CYS A 242 -17.37 23.24 15.55
C CYS A 242 -16.35 22.09 15.37
N TRP A 243 -15.30 22.30 14.57
CA TRP A 243 -14.24 21.31 14.35
C TRP A 243 -13.33 21.12 15.56
N ALA A 244 -13.25 22.08 16.49
CA ALA A 244 -12.55 21.89 17.76
C ALA A 244 -13.22 20.83 18.66
N ILE A 245 -14.50 20.50 18.39
CA ILE A 245 -15.25 19.43 19.07
C ILE A 245 -15.23 18.16 18.21
N ILE A 246 -15.58 18.28 16.92
CA ILE A 246 -15.74 17.12 16.02
C ILE A 246 -14.40 16.40 15.78
N PHE A 247 -13.31 17.14 15.59
CA PHE A 247 -12.03 16.56 15.18
C PHE A 247 -11.36 15.71 16.28
N PRO A 248 -11.27 16.15 17.56
CA PRO A 248 -10.85 15.27 18.65
C PRO A 248 -11.68 14.01 18.80
N CYS A 249 -13.01 14.10 18.70
CA CYS A 249 -13.89 12.94 18.84
C CYS A 249 -13.64 11.83 17.80
N VAL A 250 -13.20 12.19 16.59
CA VAL A 250 -12.87 11.23 15.52
C VAL A 250 -11.40 10.81 15.52
N ALA A 251 -10.49 11.67 16.01
CA ALA A 251 -9.06 11.37 16.10
C ALA A 251 -8.65 10.54 17.33
N LEU A 252 -9.30 10.72 18.48
CA LEU A 252 -8.98 10.00 19.72
C LEU A 252 -9.11 8.46 19.62
N PRO A 253 -10.09 7.88 18.89
CA PRO A 253 -10.12 6.44 18.62
C PRO A 253 -8.86 5.87 17.95
N LEU A 254 -8.23 6.63 17.03
CA LEU A 254 -6.98 6.21 16.38
C LEU A 254 -5.81 6.22 17.38
N TYR A 255 -5.72 7.24 18.24
CA TYR A 255 -4.77 7.23 19.35
C TYR A 255 -5.01 6.03 20.30
N TYR A 256 -6.27 5.75 20.64
CA TYR A 256 -6.62 4.67 21.57
C TYR A 256 -6.26 3.28 21.03
N ILE A 257 -6.52 2.97 19.74
CA ILE A 257 -6.18 1.65 19.19
C ILE A 257 -4.65 1.44 19.10
N LEU A 258 -3.88 2.49 18.76
CA LEU A 258 -2.42 2.43 18.72
C LEU A 258 -1.83 2.22 20.12
N ASN A 259 -2.26 3.02 21.11
CA ASN A 259 -1.84 2.91 22.51
C ASN A 259 -2.25 1.56 23.13
N ARG A 260 -3.45 1.05 22.82
CA ARG A 260 -3.89 -0.28 23.27
C ARG A 260 -3.06 -1.41 22.65
N ALA A 261 -2.67 -1.29 21.38
CA ALA A 261 -1.80 -2.27 20.74
C ALA A 261 -0.37 -2.25 21.29
N LEU A 262 0.19 -1.07 21.56
CA LEU A 262 1.49 -0.92 22.22
C LEU A 262 1.50 -1.64 23.58
N ARG A 263 0.50 -1.35 24.43
CA ARG A 263 0.33 -2.01 25.74
C ARG A 263 0.04 -3.52 25.65
N LYS A 264 -0.37 -4.03 24.48
CA LYS A 264 -0.51 -5.47 24.23
C LYS A 264 0.87 -6.08 23.97
N ALA A 265 1.65 -5.50 23.05
CA ALA A 265 3.02 -5.95 22.75
C ALA A 265 3.97 -5.87 23.96
N GLU A 266 3.82 -4.86 24.84
CA GLU A 266 4.54 -4.77 26.12
C GLU A 266 4.15 -5.89 27.11
N ARG A 267 2.88 -6.30 27.14
CA ARG A 267 2.39 -7.39 28.02
C ARG A 267 2.76 -8.78 27.50
N GLU A 268 2.88 -8.93 26.19
CA GLU A 268 3.23 -10.17 25.51
C GLU A 268 4.77 -10.36 25.39
N GLY A 269 5.57 -9.51 26.03
CA GLY A 269 7.03 -9.63 26.10
C GLY A 269 7.79 -9.23 24.82
N ILE A 270 7.06 -8.94 23.74
CA ILE A 270 7.61 -8.55 22.42
C ILE A 270 8.43 -7.25 22.51
N ILE A 271 8.13 -6.39 23.49
CA ILE A 271 8.91 -5.19 23.82
C ILE A 271 9.36 -5.29 25.28
N THR A 272 10.64 -5.59 25.50
CA THR A 272 11.29 -5.41 26.79
C THR A 272 11.54 -3.92 27.05
N GLN A 273 10.88 -3.33 28.04
CA GLN A 273 11.25 -1.97 28.47
C GLN A 273 12.59 -2.00 29.22
N GLU A 274 13.64 -1.48 28.60
CA GLU A 274 14.90 -1.17 29.28
C GLU A 274 14.67 -0.09 30.34
N ASN A 275 14.64 -0.49 31.61
CA ASN A 275 14.68 0.43 32.75
C ASN A 275 16.01 1.19 32.72
N SER A 276 16.02 2.37 32.10
CA SER A 276 17.25 3.04 31.67
C SER A 276 18.25 3.40 32.78
N GLY A 277 17.85 3.37 34.05
CA GLY A 277 18.68 3.71 35.21
C GLY A 277 19.18 5.16 35.27
N ARG A 278 18.78 6.00 34.30
CA ARG A 278 19.28 7.37 34.14
C ARG A 278 18.69 8.29 35.20
N THR A 279 19.55 9.04 35.89
CA THR A 279 19.15 10.18 36.71
C THR A 279 18.54 11.29 35.83
N LEU A 280 17.72 12.17 36.40
CA LEU A 280 17.08 13.28 35.67
C LEU A 280 18.04 14.08 34.76
N PRO A 281 19.24 14.50 35.18
CA PRO A 281 20.21 15.18 34.31
C PRO A 281 20.71 14.31 33.15
N GLN A 282 20.96 13.02 33.40
CA GLN A 282 21.37 12.06 32.36
C GLN A 282 20.23 11.78 31.36
N GLN A 283 18.97 11.79 31.82
CA GLN A 283 17.79 11.63 30.97
C GLN A 283 17.57 12.87 30.09
N VAL A 284 17.74 14.08 30.63
CA VAL A 284 17.71 15.32 29.84
C VAL A 284 18.84 15.34 28.81
N TRP A 285 20.07 15.00 29.19
CA TRP A 285 21.20 14.95 28.25
C TRP A 285 21.01 13.89 27.15
N TYR A 286 20.45 12.73 27.51
CA TYR A 286 20.06 11.69 26.54
C TYR A 286 19.03 12.24 25.53
N VAL A 287 17.98 12.92 25.98
CA VAL A 287 16.97 13.52 25.08
C VAL A 287 17.58 14.60 24.18
N VAL A 288 18.42 15.49 24.74
CA VAL A 288 19.12 16.55 23.98
C VAL A 288 19.99 15.97 22.86
N LYS A 289 20.73 14.89 23.16
CA LYS A 289 21.55 14.16 22.17
C LYS A 289 20.65 13.48 21.13
N GLU A 290 19.66 12.71 21.56
CA GLU A 290 18.91 11.80 20.69
C GLU A 290 17.96 12.53 19.73
N PHE A 291 17.39 13.66 20.14
CA PHE A 291 16.62 14.55 19.26
C PHE A 291 17.50 15.41 18.33
N ASP A 292 18.81 15.48 18.55
CA ASP A 292 19.69 16.51 18.00
C ASP A 292 19.12 17.93 18.16
N LEU A 293 18.90 18.32 19.42
CA LEU A 293 18.33 19.63 19.73
C LEU A 293 19.15 20.82 19.16
N PRO A 294 20.50 20.79 19.12
CA PRO A 294 21.29 21.82 18.43
C PRO A 294 21.01 21.87 16.92
N GLY A 295 21.00 20.72 16.23
CA GLY A 295 20.68 20.65 14.81
C GLY A 295 19.26 21.15 14.49
N VAL A 296 18.27 20.67 15.25
CA VAL A 296 16.87 21.15 15.18
C VAL A 296 16.79 22.67 15.37
N SER A 297 17.52 23.23 16.34
CA SER A 297 17.50 24.67 16.63
C SER A 297 18.14 25.49 15.50
N LEU A 298 19.29 25.05 14.96
CA LEU A 298 19.94 25.70 13.80
C LEU A 298 19.01 25.70 12.58
N PHE A 299 18.35 24.57 12.31
CA PHE A 299 17.39 24.45 11.22
C PHE A 299 16.17 25.36 11.42
N ALA A 300 15.50 25.28 12.58
CA ALA A 300 14.28 26.05 12.85
C ALA A 300 14.55 27.57 12.85
N CYS A 301 15.58 28.04 13.55
CA CYS A 301 15.94 29.45 13.57
C CYS A 301 16.42 29.94 12.20
N GLY A 302 17.23 29.14 11.49
CA GLY A 302 17.68 29.48 10.14
C GLY A 302 16.54 29.60 9.15
N LEU A 303 15.57 28.69 9.21
CA LEU A 303 14.42 28.69 8.31
C LEU A 303 13.45 29.84 8.60
N VAL A 304 13.13 30.12 9.87
CA VAL A 304 12.27 31.24 10.25
C VAL A 304 12.91 32.57 9.87
N LEU A 305 14.22 32.75 10.12
CA LEU A 305 14.94 33.96 9.71
C LEU A 305 15.08 34.10 8.19
N PHE A 306 15.14 33.00 7.45
CA PHE A 306 15.13 33.03 5.98
C PHE A 306 13.75 33.41 5.41
N LEU A 307 12.64 32.91 5.97
CA LEU A 307 11.29 33.09 5.42
C LEU A 307 10.56 34.36 5.91
N LEU A 308 10.73 34.77 7.16
CA LEU A 308 10.09 35.97 7.73
C LEU A 308 10.31 37.28 6.92
N PRO A 309 11.49 37.53 6.31
CA PRO A 309 11.76 38.75 5.55
C PRO A 309 10.87 38.91 4.31
N PHE A 310 10.42 37.81 3.71
CA PHE A 310 9.52 37.84 2.55
C PHE A 310 8.16 38.47 2.88
N THR A 311 7.70 38.32 4.13
CA THR A 311 6.55 39.04 4.68
C THR A 311 6.91 40.49 5.02
N LEU A 312 7.98 40.70 5.80
CA LEU A 312 8.30 42.02 6.37
C LEU A 312 8.82 43.03 5.34
N ALA A 313 9.33 42.59 4.19
CA ALA A 313 9.84 43.48 3.14
C ALA A 313 8.76 44.37 2.49
N ALA A 314 7.46 44.06 2.68
CA ALA A 314 6.36 44.91 2.22
C ALA A 314 6.08 46.12 3.15
N THR A 315 6.40 46.01 4.44
CA THR A 315 6.16 47.04 5.46
C THR A 315 7.45 47.70 5.99
N ALA A 316 8.62 47.20 5.59
CA ALA A 316 9.91 47.74 5.99
C ALA A 316 10.19 49.14 5.38
N PRO A 317 10.82 50.08 6.12
CA PRO A 317 10.99 51.48 5.69
C PRO A 317 11.62 51.71 4.30
N ASN A 318 12.56 50.85 3.88
CA ASN A 318 13.18 50.89 2.55
C ASN A 318 12.87 49.60 1.75
N GLY A 319 11.78 48.91 2.09
CA GLY A 319 11.43 47.59 1.59
C GLY A 319 12.59 46.59 1.70
N TRP A 320 12.85 45.88 0.61
CA TRP A 320 13.98 44.93 0.46
C TRP A 320 15.37 45.52 0.74
N LYS A 321 15.56 46.85 0.66
CA LYS A 321 16.85 47.50 0.96
C LYS A 321 17.05 47.77 2.46
N THR A 322 16.10 47.41 3.31
CA THR A 322 16.17 47.68 4.76
C THR A 322 17.16 46.72 5.43
N GLY A 323 18.08 47.24 6.24
CA GLY A 323 19.20 46.47 6.80
C GLY A 323 18.79 45.19 7.54
N TYR A 324 17.69 45.20 8.32
CA TYR A 324 17.25 44.00 9.03
C TYR A 324 16.67 42.92 8.10
N ILE A 325 16.06 43.28 6.97
CA ILE A 325 15.57 42.32 5.95
C ILE A 325 16.76 41.55 5.37
N ILE A 326 17.83 42.26 5.00
CA ILE A 326 19.05 41.66 4.47
C ILE A 326 19.75 40.81 5.54
N ALA A 327 19.85 41.32 6.78
CA ALA A 327 20.48 40.59 7.88
C ALA A 327 19.76 39.28 8.22
N MET A 328 18.42 39.28 8.27
CA MET A 328 17.63 38.07 8.50
C MET A 328 17.84 37.02 7.40
N ILE A 329 17.83 37.41 6.11
CA ILE A 329 18.10 36.48 4.99
C ILE A 329 19.51 35.88 5.09
N VAL A 330 20.53 36.72 5.31
CA VAL A 330 21.93 36.27 5.37
C VAL A 330 22.18 35.36 6.58
N VAL A 331 21.69 35.75 7.77
CA VAL A 331 21.81 34.91 8.99
C VAL A 331 21.00 33.62 8.84
N GLY A 332 19.82 33.65 8.21
CA GLY A 332 19.03 32.46 7.91
C GLY A 332 19.79 31.47 7.04
N ILE A 333 20.39 31.92 5.94
CA ILE A 333 21.24 31.10 5.07
C ILE A 333 22.45 30.54 5.83
N VAL A 334 23.14 31.36 6.62
CA VAL A 334 24.30 30.92 7.43
C VAL A 334 23.90 29.84 8.44
N LEU A 335 22.78 29.99 9.14
CA LEU A 335 22.27 28.99 10.08
C LEU A 335 21.87 27.68 9.40
N LEU A 336 21.28 27.74 8.19
CA LEU A 336 20.96 26.55 7.39
C LEU A 336 22.21 25.84 6.87
N VAL A 337 23.27 26.57 6.51
CA VAL A 337 24.59 25.99 6.18
C VAL A 337 25.23 25.36 7.42
N LEU A 338 25.20 26.04 8.57
CA LEU A 338 25.68 25.50 9.85
C LEU A 338 24.90 24.24 10.28
N PHE A 339 23.59 24.16 10.01
CA PHE A 339 22.82 22.93 10.20
C PHE A 339 23.34 21.77 9.35
N VAL A 340 23.58 21.98 8.06
CA VAL A 340 24.13 20.92 7.17
C VAL A 340 25.53 20.48 7.63
N LEU A 341 26.38 21.42 8.04
CA LEU A 341 27.70 21.11 8.61
C LEU A 341 27.57 20.34 9.94
N HIS A 342 26.61 20.70 10.80
CA HIS A 342 26.32 19.98 12.05
C HIS A 342 25.89 18.53 11.78
N GLN A 343 24.92 18.32 10.89
CA GLN A 343 24.47 16.96 10.49
C GLN A 343 25.59 16.11 9.89
N THR A 344 26.55 16.74 9.20
CA THR A 344 27.60 16.01 8.46
C THR A 344 28.82 15.68 9.32
N TYR A 345 29.18 16.53 10.27
CA TYR A 345 30.47 16.44 10.98
C TYR A 345 30.41 16.45 12.52
N VAL A 346 29.28 16.84 13.13
CA VAL A 346 29.20 17.13 14.58
C VAL A 346 28.13 16.31 15.30
N ALA A 347 26.98 16.09 14.67
CA ALA A 347 25.84 15.39 15.26
C ALA A 347 26.19 13.93 15.63
N PRO A 348 26.11 13.51 16.90
CA PRO A 348 26.42 12.13 17.30
C PRO A 348 25.38 11.10 16.82
N THR A 349 24.13 11.54 16.64
CA THR A 349 22.98 10.75 16.18
C THR A 349 22.17 11.59 15.17
N PRO A 350 22.75 11.84 13.97
CA PRO A 350 22.21 12.78 12.99
C PRO A 350 20.79 12.41 12.58
N PHE A 351 19.98 13.42 12.25
CA PHE A 351 18.58 13.26 11.86
C PHE A 351 18.42 12.38 10.62
N LEU A 352 19.25 12.59 9.60
CA LEU A 352 19.30 11.74 8.42
C LEU A 352 20.77 11.57 8.02
N LYS A 353 21.22 10.33 7.78
CA LYS A 353 22.60 10.04 7.37
C LYS A 353 22.95 10.85 6.10
N SER A 354 24.13 11.46 6.09
CA SER A 354 24.61 12.34 4.98
C SER A 354 24.51 11.68 3.60
N ARG A 355 24.68 10.35 3.50
CA ARG A 355 24.49 9.55 2.28
C ARG A 355 23.11 9.73 1.63
N PHE A 356 22.08 10.01 2.41
CA PHE A 356 20.70 10.21 1.94
C PHE A 356 20.36 11.68 1.73
N LEU A 357 20.83 12.58 2.60
CA LEU A 357 20.69 14.04 2.43
C LEU A 357 21.30 14.52 1.11
N LEU A 358 22.37 13.86 0.64
CA LEU A 358 23.06 14.17 -0.61
C LEU A 358 22.71 13.23 -1.76
N ASP A 359 21.74 12.31 -1.61
CA ASP A 359 21.37 11.45 -2.73
C ASP A 359 20.57 12.23 -3.78
N ARG A 360 21.01 12.14 -5.05
CA ARG A 360 20.36 12.84 -6.18
C ARG A 360 18.88 12.52 -6.35
N THR A 361 18.41 11.36 -5.87
CA THR A 361 17.00 10.97 -5.93
C THR A 361 16.18 11.69 -4.86
N VAL A 362 16.70 11.79 -3.63
CA VAL A 362 16.08 12.55 -2.54
C VAL A 362 16.07 14.03 -2.90
N LEU A 363 17.22 14.58 -3.29
CA LEU A 363 17.33 15.97 -3.73
C LEU A 363 16.44 16.28 -4.95
N GLY A 364 16.35 15.38 -5.93
CA GLY A 364 15.48 15.54 -7.09
C GLY A 364 13.99 15.46 -6.74
N ALA A 365 13.60 14.60 -5.80
CA ALA A 365 12.23 14.51 -5.31
C ALA A 365 11.82 15.76 -4.52
N CYS A 366 12.65 16.20 -3.57
CA CYS A 366 12.45 17.44 -2.82
C CYS A 366 12.42 18.67 -3.73
N LEU A 367 13.33 18.77 -4.72
CA LEU A 367 13.33 19.88 -5.68
C LEU A 367 12.05 19.89 -6.54
N LEU A 368 11.54 18.74 -6.96
CA LEU A 368 10.29 18.67 -7.74
C LEU A 368 9.09 19.09 -6.90
N ASP A 369 9.01 18.61 -5.65
CA ASP A 369 7.96 18.95 -4.69
C ASP A 369 7.95 20.45 -4.36
N ALA A 370 9.11 21.02 -4.00
CA ALA A 370 9.26 22.45 -3.77
C ALA A 370 8.91 23.28 -5.02
N THR A 371 9.34 22.86 -6.22
CA THR A 371 9.04 23.56 -7.48
C THR A 371 7.54 23.57 -7.78
N TYR A 372 6.88 22.42 -7.65
CA TYR A 372 5.42 22.28 -7.81
C TYR A 372 4.67 23.15 -6.81
N GLN A 373 5.07 23.13 -5.53
CA GLN A 373 4.44 23.90 -4.47
C GLN A 373 4.63 25.41 -4.66
N ILE A 374 5.81 25.89 -5.06
CA ILE A 374 6.01 27.30 -5.43
C ILE A 374 5.06 27.67 -6.57
N SER A 375 5.01 26.85 -7.62
CA SER A 375 4.17 27.11 -8.80
C SER A 375 2.68 27.22 -8.44
N TYR A 376 2.16 26.29 -7.62
CA TYR A 376 0.77 26.28 -7.18
C TYR A 376 0.45 27.50 -6.29
N TYR A 377 1.23 27.74 -5.24
CA TYR A 377 0.99 28.85 -4.30
C TYR A 377 1.25 30.23 -4.90
N CYS A 378 1.98 30.35 -6.03
CA CYS A 378 2.08 31.60 -6.79
C CYS A 378 0.71 32.13 -7.28
N TYR A 379 -0.27 31.25 -7.56
CA TYR A 379 -1.59 31.66 -8.09
C TYR A 379 -2.78 31.31 -7.20
N ALA A 380 -2.67 30.31 -6.33
CA ALA A 380 -3.80 29.76 -5.59
C ALA A 380 -4.37 30.73 -4.53
N SER A 381 -3.54 31.55 -3.88
CA SER A 381 -3.91 32.33 -2.67
C SER A 381 -5.11 33.26 -2.86
N TYR A 382 -5.28 33.83 -4.05
CA TYR A 382 -6.39 34.74 -4.40
C TYR A 382 -7.34 34.14 -5.46
N PHE A 383 -7.26 32.84 -5.74
CA PHE A 383 -8.05 32.19 -6.80
C PHE A 383 -9.54 32.09 -6.45
N SER A 384 -9.87 31.77 -5.19
CA SER A 384 -11.26 31.76 -4.73
C SER A 384 -11.91 33.15 -4.83
N SER A 385 -11.19 34.21 -4.44
CA SER A 385 -11.61 35.61 -4.64
C SER A 385 -11.81 35.94 -6.12
N PHE A 386 -10.89 35.52 -7.01
CA PHE A 386 -11.04 35.68 -8.46
C PHE A 386 -12.33 35.01 -8.98
N LEU A 387 -12.64 33.79 -8.56
CA LEU A 387 -13.83 33.05 -9.01
C LEU A 387 -15.13 33.76 -8.59
N MET A 388 -15.23 34.23 -7.35
CA MET A 388 -16.41 34.96 -6.86
C MET A 388 -16.55 36.35 -7.49
N VAL A 389 -15.44 37.06 -7.74
CA VAL A 389 -15.49 38.43 -8.28
C VAL A 389 -15.59 38.45 -9.80
N VAL A 390 -14.79 37.65 -10.50
CA VAL A 390 -14.66 37.66 -11.98
C VAL A 390 -15.66 36.73 -12.65
N ASN A 391 -15.81 35.49 -12.18
CA ASN A 391 -16.78 34.55 -12.75
C ASN A 391 -18.17 34.64 -12.10
N ASN A 392 -18.34 35.47 -11.06
CA ASN A 392 -19.59 35.66 -10.32
C ASN A 392 -20.18 34.36 -9.75
N LEU A 393 -19.31 33.49 -9.23
CA LEU A 393 -19.70 32.27 -8.53
C LEU A 393 -20.12 32.55 -7.08
N THR A 394 -20.97 31.69 -6.52
CA THR A 394 -21.23 31.65 -5.07
C THR A 394 -20.03 31.10 -4.30
N ILE A 395 -20.07 31.16 -2.96
CA ILE A 395 -19.03 30.59 -2.09
C ILE A 395 -18.89 29.08 -2.33
N ALA A 396 -20.02 28.36 -2.43
CA ALA A 396 -20.00 26.92 -2.71
C ALA A 396 -19.44 26.61 -4.10
N GLU A 397 -19.86 27.35 -5.13
CA GLU A 397 -19.41 27.15 -6.52
C GLU A 397 -17.92 27.45 -6.70
N ALA A 398 -17.44 28.57 -6.14
CA ALA A 398 -16.02 28.91 -6.15
C ALA A 398 -15.20 27.87 -5.37
N GLY A 399 -15.77 27.33 -4.28
CA GLY A 399 -15.24 26.19 -3.55
C GLY A 399 -15.15 24.92 -4.40
N TYR A 400 -16.18 24.57 -5.18
CA TYR A 400 -16.16 23.38 -6.05
C TYR A 400 -15.03 23.46 -7.09
N VAL A 401 -14.86 24.60 -7.76
CA VAL A 401 -13.77 24.79 -8.75
C VAL A 401 -12.40 24.76 -8.06
N SER A 402 -12.25 25.44 -6.91
CA SER A 402 -11.01 25.44 -6.13
C SER A 402 -10.65 24.05 -5.59
N ASN A 403 -11.64 23.17 -5.36
CA ASN A 403 -11.44 21.80 -4.86
C ASN A 403 -11.43 20.73 -5.98
N THR A 404 -11.22 21.12 -7.25
CA THR A 404 -11.06 20.19 -8.37
C THR A 404 -10.00 19.12 -8.08
N PHE A 405 -8.89 19.49 -7.42
CA PHE A 405 -7.86 18.55 -6.97
C PHE A 405 -8.42 17.48 -6.04
N SER A 406 -9.15 17.88 -4.99
CA SER A 406 -9.80 16.99 -4.03
C SER A 406 -10.81 16.06 -4.69
N ALA A 407 -11.49 16.52 -5.75
CA ALA A 407 -12.47 15.72 -6.48
C ALA A 407 -11.84 14.62 -7.37
N VAL A 408 -10.77 14.91 -8.11
CA VAL A 408 -10.24 13.98 -9.13
C VAL A 408 -8.97 13.22 -8.72
N SER A 409 -8.19 13.74 -7.76
CA SER A 409 -6.86 13.20 -7.41
C SER A 409 -6.87 11.71 -7.07
N PHE A 410 -7.84 11.22 -6.29
CA PHE A 410 -7.89 9.80 -5.89
C PHE A 410 -7.98 8.83 -7.08
N VAL A 411 -8.66 9.21 -8.16
CA VAL A 411 -8.79 8.40 -9.39
C VAL A 411 -7.43 8.25 -10.07
N PHE A 412 -6.72 9.36 -10.25
CA PHE A 412 -5.41 9.38 -10.90
C PHE A 412 -4.30 8.80 -10.00
N LEU A 413 -4.42 8.92 -8.67
CA LEU A 413 -3.59 8.20 -7.70
C LEU A 413 -3.78 6.68 -7.80
N PHE A 414 -5.03 6.19 -7.91
CA PHE A 414 -5.30 4.77 -8.04
C PHE A 414 -4.78 4.20 -9.37
N ILE A 415 -5.07 4.88 -10.49
CA ILE A 415 -4.55 4.54 -11.82
C ILE A 415 -3.01 4.51 -11.81
N THR A 416 -2.37 5.53 -11.25
CA THR A 416 -0.90 5.63 -11.23
C THR A 416 -0.26 4.63 -10.27
N GLY A 417 -0.87 4.40 -9.09
CA GLY A 417 -0.46 3.35 -8.17
C GLY A 417 -0.55 1.96 -8.79
N TYR A 418 -1.59 1.68 -9.57
CA TYR A 418 -1.72 0.44 -10.34
C TYR A 418 -0.67 0.34 -11.46
N ILE A 419 -0.44 1.41 -12.23
CA ILE A 419 0.61 1.47 -13.26
C ILE A 419 2.01 1.23 -12.65
N ILE A 420 2.31 1.82 -11.49
CA ILE A 420 3.58 1.61 -10.78
C ILE A 420 3.67 0.18 -10.24
N ARG A 421 2.58 -0.38 -9.70
CA ARG A 421 2.52 -1.81 -9.28
C ARG A 421 2.81 -2.78 -10.43
N VAL A 422 2.28 -2.50 -11.63
CA VAL A 422 2.39 -3.36 -12.81
C VAL A 422 3.70 -3.16 -13.58
N THR A 423 4.22 -1.94 -13.68
CA THR A 423 5.51 -1.68 -14.35
C THR A 423 6.71 -1.87 -13.42
N GLY A 424 6.62 -1.38 -12.19
CA GLY A 424 7.70 -1.27 -11.21
C GLY A 424 8.49 0.04 -11.29
N ARG A 425 8.19 0.95 -12.24
CA ARG A 425 8.96 2.18 -12.47
C ARG A 425 8.04 3.39 -12.61
N PHE A 426 8.44 4.52 -12.02
CA PHE A 426 7.63 5.75 -11.98
C PHE A 426 8.27 6.96 -12.72
N LYS A 427 9.58 6.95 -13.01
CA LYS A 427 10.27 8.13 -13.59
C LYS A 427 9.71 8.55 -14.96
N TRP A 428 9.32 7.60 -15.79
CA TRP A 428 8.73 7.89 -17.10
C TRP A 428 7.36 8.58 -17.01
N ILE A 429 6.61 8.36 -15.92
CA ILE A 429 5.30 8.99 -15.67
C ILE A 429 5.49 10.48 -15.37
N LEU A 430 6.53 10.82 -14.59
CA LEU A 430 6.93 12.21 -14.32
C LEU A 430 7.27 12.97 -15.61
N TRP A 431 7.95 12.33 -16.57
CA TRP A 431 8.29 12.93 -17.87
C TRP A 431 7.06 13.23 -18.75
N PHE A 432 5.93 12.57 -18.53
CA PHE A 432 4.65 12.90 -19.19
C PHE A 432 3.90 14.02 -18.46
N CYS A 433 3.80 13.91 -17.12
CA CYS A 433 2.99 14.83 -16.32
C CYS A 433 3.60 16.23 -16.20
N LEU A 434 4.93 16.35 -16.24
CA LEU A 434 5.61 17.65 -16.13
C LEU A 434 5.32 18.58 -17.33
N PRO A 435 5.49 18.16 -18.60
CA PRO A 435 5.01 18.94 -19.76
C PRO A 435 3.51 19.24 -19.70
N MET A 436 2.68 18.30 -19.25
CA MET A 436 1.23 18.49 -19.14
C MET A 436 0.86 19.60 -18.15
N TYR A 437 1.51 19.68 -16.99
CA TYR A 437 1.29 20.75 -16.01
C TYR A 437 1.75 22.12 -16.54
N VAL A 438 2.90 22.20 -17.22
CA VAL A 438 3.39 23.44 -17.84
C VAL A 438 2.48 23.90 -18.98
N PHE A 439 1.99 22.97 -19.80
CA PHE A 439 1.00 23.26 -20.85
C PHE A 439 -0.31 23.79 -20.26
N ALA A 440 -0.82 23.17 -19.19
CA ALA A 440 -2.00 23.64 -18.48
C ALA A 440 -1.80 25.04 -17.85
N LEU A 441 -0.59 25.40 -17.41
CA LEU A 441 -0.28 26.77 -16.94
C LEU A 441 -0.34 27.77 -18.11
N GLY A 442 0.21 27.41 -19.27
CA GLY A 442 0.09 28.21 -20.49
C GLY A 442 -1.37 28.44 -20.91
N LEU A 443 -2.20 27.40 -20.87
CA LEU A 443 -3.65 27.51 -21.12
C LEU A 443 -4.35 28.37 -20.05
N MET A 444 -4.03 28.18 -18.77
CA MET A 444 -4.65 28.94 -17.68
C MET A 444 -4.32 30.44 -17.77
N ILE A 445 -3.12 30.82 -18.21
CA ILE A 445 -2.76 32.23 -18.47
C ILE A 445 -3.69 32.87 -19.52
N HIS A 446 -4.10 32.09 -20.54
CA HIS A 446 -5.02 32.55 -21.58
C HIS A 446 -6.49 32.53 -21.12
N PHE A 447 -6.93 31.50 -20.40
CA PHE A 447 -8.34 31.31 -20.04
C PHE A 447 -8.78 31.97 -18.72
N ARG A 448 -7.87 32.22 -17.76
CA ARG A 448 -8.18 32.90 -16.49
C ARG A 448 -8.24 34.43 -16.64
N GLN A 449 -9.09 34.86 -17.57
CA GLN A 449 -9.32 36.27 -17.93
C GLN A 449 -10.77 36.69 -17.67
N PRO A 450 -11.06 38.00 -17.51
CA PRO A 450 -12.43 38.50 -17.37
C PRO A 450 -13.31 38.11 -18.55
N ASN A 451 -14.58 37.81 -18.27
CA ASN A 451 -15.59 37.36 -19.25
C ASN A 451 -15.28 36.02 -19.97
N GLY A 452 -14.24 35.29 -19.57
CA GLY A 452 -13.93 33.95 -20.09
C GLY A 452 -14.93 32.88 -19.62
N TYR A 453 -15.21 31.89 -20.48
CA TYR A 453 -16.07 30.76 -20.12
C TYR A 453 -15.38 29.85 -19.10
N ILE A 454 -16.02 29.66 -17.94
CA ILE A 454 -15.42 29.00 -16.77
C ILE A 454 -15.06 27.52 -17.01
N GLY A 455 -15.71 26.83 -17.96
CA GLY A 455 -15.36 25.45 -18.29
C GLY A 455 -13.89 25.27 -18.73
N TYR A 456 -13.28 26.30 -19.33
CA TYR A 456 -11.85 26.26 -19.68
C TYR A 456 -10.93 26.41 -18.46
N ILE A 457 -11.36 27.13 -17.42
CA ILE A 457 -10.65 27.20 -16.14
C ILE A 457 -10.72 25.82 -15.46
N VAL A 458 -11.92 25.23 -15.37
CA VAL A 458 -12.12 23.88 -14.80
C VAL A 458 -11.32 22.82 -15.55
N MET A 459 -11.28 22.86 -16.89
CA MET A 459 -10.44 21.99 -17.71
C MET A 459 -8.96 22.07 -17.32
N CYS A 460 -8.44 23.29 -17.12
CA CYS A 460 -7.04 23.49 -16.72
C CYS A 460 -6.78 23.03 -15.27
N GLU A 461 -7.71 23.29 -14.33
CA GLU A 461 -7.62 22.74 -12.96
C GLU A 461 -7.64 21.20 -12.94
N ILE A 462 -8.38 20.54 -13.83
CA ILE A 462 -8.34 19.07 -13.98
C ILE A 462 -6.93 18.63 -14.42
N LEU A 463 -6.34 19.26 -15.46
CA LEU A 463 -4.98 18.92 -15.93
C LEU A 463 -3.91 19.17 -14.86
N PHE A 464 -4.05 20.22 -14.05
CA PHE A 464 -3.23 20.44 -12.86
C PHE A 464 -3.38 19.31 -11.85
N SER A 465 -4.62 18.91 -11.57
CA SER A 465 -4.96 17.90 -10.58
C SER A 465 -4.41 16.52 -10.93
N VAL A 466 -4.48 16.11 -12.21
CA VAL A 466 -3.85 14.87 -12.70
C VAL A 466 -2.35 14.90 -12.43
N SER A 467 -1.67 15.97 -12.87
CA SER A 467 -0.21 16.05 -12.81
C SER A 467 0.29 16.18 -11.37
N GLY A 468 -0.33 17.04 -10.56
CA GLY A 468 0.04 17.30 -9.17
C GLY A 468 -0.15 16.08 -8.26
N ALA A 469 -1.26 15.35 -8.42
CA ALA A 469 -1.48 14.11 -7.68
C ALA A 469 -0.40 13.05 -8.02
N ILE A 470 0.00 12.97 -9.29
CA ILE A 470 1.08 12.08 -9.74
C ILE A 470 2.44 12.54 -9.22
N PHE A 471 2.73 13.85 -9.19
CA PHE A 471 3.97 14.38 -8.60
C PHE A 471 4.08 13.97 -7.13
N ILE A 472 3.06 14.26 -6.30
CA ILE A 472 3.03 13.95 -4.86
C ILE A 472 3.30 12.45 -4.60
N LEU A 473 2.61 11.56 -5.31
CA LEU A 473 2.84 10.12 -5.21
C LEU A 473 4.26 9.71 -5.63
N CYS A 474 4.76 10.25 -6.73
CA CYS A 474 6.07 9.89 -7.26
C CYS A 474 7.23 10.44 -6.43
N VAL A 475 7.14 11.64 -5.85
CA VAL A 475 8.19 12.18 -4.96
C VAL A 475 8.25 11.43 -3.63
N GLN A 476 7.08 11.05 -3.07
CA GLN A 476 7.02 10.20 -1.89
C GLN A 476 7.63 8.82 -2.16
N LEU A 477 7.26 8.16 -3.25
CA LEU A 477 7.87 6.88 -3.65
C LEU A 477 9.36 7.01 -3.95
N ALA A 478 9.81 8.13 -4.52
CA ALA A 478 11.22 8.39 -4.82
C ALA A 478 12.08 8.54 -3.55
N VAL A 479 11.62 9.29 -2.53
CA VAL A 479 12.37 9.39 -1.27
C VAL A 479 12.34 8.07 -0.49
N LEU A 480 11.17 7.42 -0.43
CA LEU A 480 11.02 6.14 0.29
C LEU A 480 11.91 5.06 -0.33
N ALA A 481 11.91 4.89 -1.65
CA ALA A 481 12.73 3.89 -2.34
C ALA A 481 14.26 4.19 -2.35
N THR A 482 14.75 5.07 -1.48
CA THR A 482 16.20 5.28 -1.26
C THR A 482 16.70 4.96 0.14
N VAL A 483 15.82 4.68 1.11
CA VAL A 483 16.20 4.56 2.52
C VAL A 483 15.80 3.23 3.16
N ASP A 484 16.38 2.95 4.32
CA ASP A 484 16.03 1.82 5.20
C ASP A 484 14.77 2.18 6.06
N HIS A 485 14.02 1.20 6.59
CA HIS A 485 12.75 1.47 7.33
C HIS A 485 12.93 2.50 8.45
N GLN A 486 14.01 2.38 9.24
CA GLN A 486 14.36 3.28 10.33
C GLN A 486 14.52 4.77 9.93
N TYR A 487 14.60 5.10 8.64
CA TYR A 487 14.68 6.48 8.14
C TYR A 487 13.44 6.93 7.35
N VAL A 488 12.38 6.12 7.28
CA VAL A 488 11.13 6.44 6.57
C VAL A 488 10.50 7.74 7.06
N ALA A 489 10.37 7.88 8.38
CA ALA A 489 9.86 9.11 9.00
C ALA A 489 10.78 10.30 8.67
N SER A 490 12.07 10.18 8.96
CA SER A 490 13.04 11.26 8.73
C SER A 490 13.17 11.70 7.25
N VAL A 491 13.09 10.78 6.27
CA VAL A 491 13.12 11.17 4.84
C VAL A 491 11.79 11.79 4.38
N LEU A 492 10.65 11.33 4.90
CA LEU A 492 9.35 11.96 4.64
C LEU A 492 9.27 13.36 5.26
N ALA A 493 9.83 13.57 6.46
CA ALA A 493 9.91 14.89 7.06
C ALA A 493 10.76 15.85 6.21
N PHE A 494 11.88 15.40 5.64
CA PHE A 494 12.71 16.21 4.74
C PHE A 494 11.97 16.58 3.43
N LEU A 495 11.14 15.68 2.90
CA LEU A 495 10.23 15.97 1.79
C LEU A 495 9.16 16.99 2.17
N PHE A 496 8.41 16.77 3.26
CA PHE A 496 7.35 17.67 3.74
C PHE A 496 7.88 19.07 4.08
N VAL A 497 9.10 19.17 4.61
CA VAL A 497 9.85 20.42 4.74
C VAL A 497 9.97 21.12 3.38
N SER A 498 10.44 20.42 2.35
CA SER A 498 10.68 20.99 1.02
C SER A 498 9.41 21.56 0.39
N GLY A 499 8.32 20.79 0.37
CA GLY A 499 7.03 21.24 -0.16
C GLY A 499 6.37 22.36 0.65
N THR A 500 6.58 22.41 1.96
CA THR A 500 6.03 23.48 2.83
C THR A 500 6.83 24.78 2.70
N ILE A 501 8.16 24.70 2.55
CA ILE A 501 9.00 25.84 2.20
C ILE A 501 8.63 26.36 0.79
N GLY A 502 8.40 25.46 -0.16
CA GLY A 502 7.93 25.81 -1.49
C GLY A 502 6.60 26.59 -1.46
N GLY A 503 5.64 26.14 -0.65
CA GLY A 503 4.37 26.85 -0.43
C GLY A 503 4.56 28.24 0.17
N ALA A 504 5.43 28.39 1.17
CA ALA A 504 5.77 29.70 1.76
C ALA A 504 6.36 30.67 0.72
N ILE A 505 7.28 30.19 -0.12
CA ILE A 505 7.90 30.98 -1.19
C ILE A 505 6.87 31.33 -2.28
N GLY A 506 6.00 30.40 -2.67
CA GLY A 506 4.90 30.66 -3.61
C GLY A 506 3.92 31.73 -3.12
N SER A 507 3.48 31.63 -1.86
CA SER A 507 2.61 32.65 -1.24
C SER A 507 3.30 34.00 -1.08
N ALA A 508 4.62 34.04 -0.83
CA ALA A 508 5.40 35.28 -0.85
C ALA A 508 5.43 35.94 -2.23
N VAL A 509 5.66 35.17 -3.30
CA VAL A 509 5.61 35.68 -4.69
C VAL A 509 4.19 36.16 -5.04
N SER A 510 3.16 35.40 -4.68
CA SER A 510 1.74 35.75 -4.82
C SER A 510 1.42 37.10 -4.16
N GLY A 511 1.73 37.27 -2.88
CA GLY A 511 1.48 38.51 -2.13
C GLY A 511 2.29 39.72 -2.62
N ALA A 512 3.54 39.49 -3.02
CA ALA A 512 4.40 40.54 -3.60
C ALA A 512 3.87 41.02 -4.97
N ILE A 513 3.39 40.11 -5.81
CA ILE A 513 2.72 40.43 -7.08
C ILE A 513 1.40 41.16 -6.81
N TRP A 514 0.54 40.64 -5.93
CA TRP A 514 -0.75 41.24 -5.57
C TRP A 514 -0.60 42.71 -5.16
N THR A 515 0.26 42.96 -4.17
CA THR A 515 0.56 44.30 -3.64
C THR A 515 1.08 45.25 -4.72
N ASN A 516 1.86 44.75 -5.68
CA ASN A 516 2.46 45.56 -6.73
C ASN A 516 1.62 45.71 -8.01
N THR A 517 0.58 44.90 -8.19
CA THR A 517 -0.21 44.86 -9.45
C THR A 517 -1.68 45.17 -9.23
N PHE A 518 -2.37 44.48 -8.32
CA PHE A 518 -3.82 44.62 -8.14
C PHE A 518 -4.20 46.02 -7.66
N LYS A 519 -3.53 46.53 -6.62
CA LYS A 519 -3.77 47.89 -6.09
C LYS A 519 -3.53 48.99 -7.13
N LYS A 520 -2.52 48.83 -7.99
CA LYS A 520 -2.20 49.79 -9.07
C LYS A 520 -3.22 49.70 -10.20
N ALA A 521 -3.61 48.49 -10.58
CA ALA A 521 -4.64 48.26 -11.60
C ALA A 521 -6.03 48.78 -11.18
N LEU A 522 -6.41 48.66 -9.89
CA LEU A 522 -7.60 49.36 -9.36
C LEU A 522 -7.49 50.88 -9.56
N GLY A 523 -6.34 51.48 -9.29
CA GLY A 523 -6.09 52.91 -9.52
C GLY A 523 -6.12 53.34 -10.99
N TRP A 524 -5.91 52.42 -11.94
CA TRP A 524 -5.99 52.69 -13.38
C TRP A 524 -7.39 52.48 -13.95
N TYR A 525 -8.12 51.47 -13.48
CA TYR A 525 -9.41 51.07 -14.07
C TYR A 525 -10.63 51.60 -13.33
N LEU A 526 -10.56 51.92 -12.02
CA LEU A 526 -11.73 52.38 -11.29
C LEU A 526 -12.25 53.74 -11.82
N PRO A 527 -13.58 53.86 -12.06
CA PRO A 527 -14.20 55.12 -12.41
C PRO A 527 -14.09 56.12 -11.24
N GLU A 528 -14.19 57.41 -11.53
CA GLU A 528 -13.96 58.47 -10.54
C GLU A 528 -14.94 58.40 -9.36
N SER A 529 -16.14 57.85 -9.59
CA SER A 529 -17.15 57.49 -8.58
C SER A 529 -16.61 56.60 -7.45
N ALA A 530 -15.76 55.61 -7.79
CA ALA A 530 -15.28 54.58 -6.86
C ALA A 530 -13.80 54.69 -6.49
N ARG A 531 -13.09 55.71 -7.01
CA ARG A 531 -11.70 56.00 -6.57
C ARG A 531 -11.55 56.26 -5.07
N PRO A 532 -12.48 56.94 -4.36
CA PRO A 532 -12.41 57.08 -2.90
C PRO A 532 -12.42 55.73 -2.16
N ASP A 533 -13.17 54.75 -2.68
CA ASP A 533 -13.32 53.43 -2.09
C ASP A 533 -12.15 52.47 -2.40
N LEU A 534 -11.15 52.88 -3.19
CA LEU A 534 -10.07 52.01 -3.67
C LEU A 534 -9.40 51.20 -2.55
N GLN A 535 -9.14 51.80 -1.39
CA GLN A 535 -8.56 51.09 -0.25
C GLN A 535 -9.55 50.11 0.41
N THR A 536 -10.83 50.44 0.47
CA THR A 536 -11.89 49.53 0.96
C THR A 536 -12.05 48.33 0.01
N ILE A 537 -12.07 48.59 -1.30
CA ILE A 537 -12.11 47.58 -2.36
C ILE A 537 -10.87 46.67 -2.30
N TYR A 538 -9.69 47.23 -2.07
CA TYR A 538 -8.44 46.46 -1.99
C TYR A 538 -8.39 45.52 -0.76
N GLU A 539 -8.97 45.92 0.38
CA GLU A 539 -8.84 45.20 1.66
C GLU A 539 -10.06 44.34 2.07
N SER A 540 -11.15 44.35 1.29
CA SER A 540 -12.39 43.63 1.64
C SER A 540 -13.04 42.96 0.43
N LEU A 541 -13.13 41.62 0.46
CA LEU A 541 -13.83 40.84 -0.55
C LEU A 541 -15.35 41.14 -0.58
N PRO A 542 -16.09 41.23 0.54
CA PRO A 542 -17.47 41.70 0.56
C PRO A 542 -17.68 43.07 -0.11
N ALA A 543 -16.75 44.02 0.04
CA ALA A 543 -16.83 45.30 -0.65
C ALA A 543 -16.72 45.17 -2.17
N GLN A 544 -15.84 44.29 -2.67
CA GLN A 544 -15.75 43.96 -4.10
C GLN A 544 -17.04 43.30 -4.60
N LEU A 545 -17.67 42.46 -3.76
CA LEU A 545 -18.90 41.74 -4.08
C LEU A 545 -20.16 42.62 -4.06
N ALA A 546 -20.16 43.74 -3.33
CA ALA A 546 -21.29 44.68 -3.26
C ALA A 546 -21.59 45.41 -4.59
N TYR A 547 -20.58 45.61 -5.45
CA TYR A 547 -20.79 46.21 -6.77
C TYR A 547 -21.45 45.19 -7.72
N LYS A 548 -22.66 45.54 -8.20
CA LYS A 548 -23.48 44.70 -9.08
C LYS A 548 -22.74 44.32 -10.37
N VAL A 549 -22.93 43.09 -10.83
CA VAL A 549 -22.39 42.61 -12.12
C VAL A 549 -22.80 43.55 -13.25
N GLY A 550 -21.81 43.96 -14.05
CA GLY A 550 -22.00 44.83 -15.22
C GLY A 550 -21.92 46.34 -14.95
N THR A 551 -21.76 46.83 -13.71
CA THR A 551 -21.43 48.25 -13.51
C THR A 551 -19.97 48.55 -13.86
N PRO A 552 -19.62 49.80 -14.20
CA PRO A 552 -18.24 50.18 -14.51
C PRO A 552 -17.26 49.86 -13.36
N GLU A 553 -17.69 50.02 -12.11
CA GLU A 553 -16.92 49.70 -10.91
C GLU A 553 -16.60 48.20 -10.84
N ARG A 554 -17.61 47.35 -11.04
CA ARG A 554 -17.42 45.89 -10.99
C ARG A 554 -16.53 45.41 -12.14
N LEU A 555 -16.74 45.92 -13.36
CA LEU A 555 -15.91 45.59 -14.52
C LEU A 555 -14.44 46.01 -14.31
N ALA A 556 -14.20 47.19 -13.73
CA ALA A 556 -12.87 47.66 -13.40
C ALA A 556 -12.15 46.77 -12.37
N ILE A 557 -12.85 46.35 -11.31
CA ILE A 557 -12.33 45.40 -10.32
C ILE A 557 -11.97 44.06 -10.99
N GLN A 558 -12.84 43.55 -11.86
CA GLN A 558 -12.60 42.30 -12.60
C GLN A 558 -11.37 42.41 -13.52
N GLN A 559 -11.19 43.55 -14.19
CA GLN A 559 -10.01 43.81 -15.03
C GLN A 559 -8.72 43.90 -14.22
N ALA A 560 -8.76 44.51 -13.02
CA ALA A 560 -7.64 44.51 -12.09
C ALA A 560 -7.26 43.09 -11.62
N TYR A 561 -8.25 42.23 -11.36
CA TYR A 561 -8.04 40.81 -11.02
C TYR A 561 -7.31 40.06 -12.14
N GLY A 562 -7.78 40.17 -13.38
CA GLY A 562 -7.13 39.55 -14.55
C GLY A 562 -5.68 40.01 -14.72
N TYR A 563 -5.42 41.31 -14.57
CA TYR A 563 -4.08 41.88 -14.64
C TYR A 563 -3.11 41.29 -13.59
N ALA A 564 -3.58 41.01 -12.38
CA ALA A 564 -2.79 40.40 -11.31
C ALA A 564 -2.61 38.87 -11.52
N GLN A 565 -3.70 38.14 -11.72
CA GLN A 565 -3.70 36.67 -11.87
C GLN A 565 -2.87 36.20 -13.07
N THR A 566 -2.87 36.94 -14.18
CA THR A 566 -2.00 36.67 -15.34
C THR A 566 -0.51 36.60 -14.94
N ARG A 567 -0.07 37.49 -14.03
CA ARG A 567 1.33 37.58 -13.60
C ARG A 567 1.69 36.54 -12.54
N MET A 568 0.75 36.24 -11.66
CA MET A 568 0.84 35.11 -10.71
C MET A 568 1.05 33.76 -11.43
N LEU A 569 0.23 33.49 -12.45
CA LEU A 569 0.35 32.28 -13.27
C LEU A 569 1.65 32.24 -14.09
N ALA A 570 2.06 33.38 -14.67
CA ALA A 570 3.33 33.47 -15.39
C ALA A 570 4.55 33.21 -14.48
N ALA A 571 4.51 33.67 -13.23
CA ALA A 571 5.55 33.39 -12.24
C ALA A 571 5.63 31.88 -11.91
N GLY A 572 4.49 31.24 -11.62
CA GLY A 572 4.45 29.79 -11.38
C GLY A 572 4.94 28.98 -12.59
N CYS A 573 4.51 29.36 -13.80
CA CYS A 573 4.95 28.74 -15.06
C CYS A 573 6.47 28.82 -15.26
N SER A 574 7.08 29.96 -14.95
CA SER A 574 8.54 30.12 -15.07
C SER A 574 9.31 29.27 -14.06
N VAL A 575 8.80 29.12 -12.82
CA VAL A 575 9.40 28.26 -11.79
C VAL A 575 9.30 26.79 -12.18
N MET A 576 8.16 26.34 -12.74
CA MET A 576 7.95 24.92 -13.07
C MET A 576 8.96 24.34 -14.08
N VAL A 577 9.64 25.19 -14.87
CA VAL A 577 10.74 24.77 -15.76
C VAL A 577 11.88 24.09 -14.98
N LEU A 578 12.11 24.45 -13.72
CA LEU A 578 13.10 23.79 -12.84
C LEU A 578 12.74 22.32 -12.55
N GLY A 579 11.47 21.94 -12.68
CA GLY A 579 11.00 20.57 -12.54
C GLY A 579 11.65 19.61 -13.54
N PHE A 580 12.10 20.09 -14.70
CA PHE A 580 12.80 19.25 -15.69
C PHE A 580 14.17 18.80 -15.17
N ILE A 581 14.86 19.66 -14.43
CA ILE A 581 16.12 19.34 -13.74
C ILE A 581 15.86 18.36 -12.60
N ALA A 582 14.80 18.59 -11.82
CA ALA A 582 14.41 17.75 -10.70
C ALA A 582 14.08 16.30 -11.14
N VAL A 583 13.25 16.14 -12.19
CA VAL A 583 12.95 14.82 -12.79
C VAL A 583 14.19 14.20 -13.40
N ALA A 584 15.10 14.98 -14.01
CA ALA A 584 16.37 14.45 -14.51
C ALA A 584 17.23 13.83 -13.40
N MET A 585 17.33 14.47 -12.23
CA MET A 585 18.12 14.01 -11.07
C MET A 585 17.62 12.69 -10.45
N ILE A 586 16.30 12.49 -10.38
CA ILE A 586 15.65 11.29 -9.83
C ILE A 586 16.18 10.02 -10.53
N ARG A 587 16.62 8.99 -9.78
CA ARG A 587 16.96 7.68 -10.37
C ARG A 587 15.70 6.94 -10.83
N ASP A 588 15.81 6.19 -11.93
CA ASP A 588 14.74 5.29 -12.38
C ASP A 588 14.79 3.97 -11.58
N ILE A 589 14.24 4.02 -10.36
CA ILE A 589 14.28 2.93 -9.39
C ILE A 589 13.16 1.92 -9.69
N ASN A 590 13.48 0.62 -9.64
CA ASN A 590 12.51 -0.46 -9.82
C ASN A 590 11.96 -0.96 -8.48
N VAL A 591 10.85 -0.38 -8.03
CA VAL A 591 10.25 -0.67 -6.70
C VAL A 591 9.73 -2.10 -6.54
N LYS A 592 9.64 -2.90 -7.61
CA LYS A 592 9.33 -4.35 -7.50
C LYS A 592 10.47 -5.17 -6.88
N LYS A 593 11.70 -4.67 -6.88
CA LYS A 593 12.90 -5.39 -6.39
C LYS A 593 13.32 -4.97 -4.98
N MET A 594 12.43 -4.34 -4.21
CA MET A 594 12.76 -3.71 -2.93
C MET A 594 11.71 -4.04 -1.87
N SER A 595 12.14 -4.72 -0.80
CA SER A 595 11.44 -4.70 0.48
C SER A 595 11.91 -3.48 1.31
N GLN A 596 11.02 -2.97 2.16
CA GLN A 596 11.28 -1.84 3.06
C GLN A 596 10.61 -1.98 4.42
N THR A 597 9.76 -2.99 4.56
CA THR A 597 9.07 -3.40 5.77
C THR A 597 9.34 -4.89 5.92
N LYS A 598 9.44 -5.40 7.14
CA LYS A 598 9.36 -6.86 7.37
C LYS A 598 8.03 -7.36 6.80
N ASP A 599 8.01 -8.56 6.24
CA ASP A 599 6.90 -8.98 5.36
C ASP A 599 5.56 -9.16 6.09
N THR A 600 5.58 -9.30 7.41
CA THR A 600 4.39 -9.22 8.29
C THR A 600 3.65 -7.88 8.23
N VAL A 601 4.30 -6.77 7.85
CA VAL A 601 3.72 -5.43 7.96
C VAL A 601 2.92 -5.03 6.71
N CYS A 602 1.68 -5.52 6.66
CA CYS A 602 0.68 -5.13 5.66
C CYS A 602 1.19 -5.21 4.22
N SER A 603 1.67 -6.38 3.87
CA SER A 603 1.13 -6.99 2.67
C SER A 603 -0.34 -7.39 2.86
N VAL A 604 -1.26 -6.41 2.82
CA VAL A 604 -2.51 -6.64 2.08
C VAL A 604 -2.17 -6.59 0.59
N LYS A 605 -1.31 -7.53 0.17
CA LYS A 605 -1.25 -8.00 -1.21
C LYS A 605 -2.52 -8.83 -1.38
N VAL A 606 -3.25 -8.65 -2.47
CA VAL A 606 -4.28 -9.62 -2.88
C VAL A 606 -3.63 -10.99 -3.15
N GLU A 607 -2.31 -11.01 -3.32
CA GLU A 607 -1.47 -12.21 -3.38
C GLU A 607 -1.04 -12.78 -2.01
N ASP A 608 -1.08 -12.06 -0.88
CA ASP A 608 -0.60 -12.55 0.45
C ASP A 608 -1.74 -13.13 1.30
N LEU A 609 -2.50 -13.99 0.63
CA LEU A 609 -3.23 -15.07 1.26
C LEU A 609 -2.38 -16.36 1.32
N ILE A 610 -1.21 -16.36 0.69
CA ILE A 610 -0.49 -17.55 0.20
C ILE A 610 0.87 -17.70 0.90
N GLU A 611 0.87 -18.25 2.11
CA GLU A 611 2.10 -18.74 2.79
C GLU A 611 2.30 -20.26 2.60
N ASP A 612 1.23 -20.97 2.24
CA ASP A 612 1.24 -22.31 1.62
C ASP A 612 0.59 -22.21 0.24
N LEU A 613 1.24 -22.73 -0.81
CA LEU A 613 0.54 -22.97 -2.08
C LEU A 613 -0.13 -24.34 -2.06
N ILE A 614 -1.44 -24.30 -2.23
CA ILE A 614 -2.31 -25.46 -2.35
C ILE A 614 -2.38 -25.81 -3.85
N ASP A 615 -1.63 -26.83 -4.24
CA ASP A 615 -1.49 -27.29 -5.62
C ASP A 615 -2.47 -28.45 -5.88
N LEU A 616 -3.41 -28.27 -6.81
CA LEU A 616 -4.35 -29.30 -7.24
C LEU A 616 -4.02 -29.70 -8.68
N TYR A 617 -3.34 -30.83 -8.85
CA TYR A 617 -3.07 -31.43 -10.16
C TYR A 617 -4.34 -32.14 -10.65
N VAL A 618 -4.80 -31.81 -11.85
CA VAL A 618 -6.05 -32.32 -12.42
C VAL A 618 -5.74 -33.00 -13.75
N VAL A 619 -5.86 -34.33 -13.80
CA VAL A 619 -5.83 -35.06 -15.09
C VAL A 619 -7.15 -34.85 -15.85
N ASP A 620 -7.15 -35.08 -17.16
CA ASP A 620 -8.25 -34.67 -18.06
C ASP A 620 -8.58 -33.17 -18.00
N GLY A 621 -7.54 -32.34 -17.91
CA GLY A 621 -7.64 -30.89 -17.80
C GLY A 621 -8.50 -30.22 -18.87
N ASN A 622 -8.61 -30.79 -20.08
CA ASN A 622 -9.50 -30.29 -21.13
C ASN A 622 -10.98 -30.28 -20.72
N ALA A 623 -11.40 -31.22 -19.88
CA ALA A 623 -12.78 -31.35 -19.43
C ALA A 623 -13.02 -30.63 -18.10
N LEU A 624 -12.03 -30.63 -17.20
CA LEU A 624 -12.21 -30.24 -15.80
C LEU A 624 -11.68 -28.84 -15.46
N PHE A 625 -10.81 -28.23 -16.28
CA PHE A 625 -10.16 -26.96 -15.92
C PHE A 625 -11.15 -25.81 -15.71
N LEU A 626 -12.18 -25.69 -16.55
CA LEU A 626 -13.18 -24.63 -16.42
C LEU A 626 -14.02 -24.83 -15.14
N THR A 627 -14.51 -26.04 -14.89
CA THR A 627 -15.27 -26.37 -13.67
C THR A 627 -14.43 -26.13 -12.41
N ALA A 628 -13.16 -26.53 -12.42
CA ALA A 628 -12.25 -26.36 -11.29
C ALA A 628 -11.90 -24.88 -11.05
N THR A 629 -11.53 -24.13 -12.08
CA THR A 629 -11.16 -22.70 -11.95
C THR A 629 -12.35 -21.84 -11.54
N GLU A 630 -13.55 -22.13 -12.04
CA GLU A 630 -14.79 -21.43 -11.67
C GLU A 630 -15.19 -21.76 -10.23
N ALA A 631 -15.16 -23.03 -9.84
CA ALA A 631 -15.45 -23.48 -8.48
C ALA A 631 -14.49 -22.89 -7.43
N ALA A 632 -13.23 -22.65 -7.77
CA ALA A 632 -12.27 -21.93 -6.93
C ALA A 632 -12.52 -20.41 -6.93
N TRP A 633 -12.79 -19.80 -8.10
CA TRP A 633 -13.05 -18.36 -8.22
C TRP A 633 -14.30 -17.91 -7.44
N ARG A 634 -15.38 -18.70 -7.46
CA ARG A 634 -16.56 -18.40 -6.62
C ARG A 634 -16.22 -18.44 -5.12
N ARG A 635 -15.34 -19.36 -4.71
CA ARG A 635 -14.95 -19.57 -3.30
C ARG A 635 -13.94 -18.56 -2.78
N SER A 636 -13.10 -17.96 -3.64
CA SER A 636 -12.14 -16.93 -3.20
C SER A 636 -12.78 -15.64 -2.66
N GLY A 637 -14.10 -15.48 -2.76
CA GLY A 637 -14.87 -14.44 -2.05
C GLY A 637 -15.30 -14.81 -0.62
N SER A 638 -15.10 -16.07 -0.19
CA SER A 638 -15.44 -16.57 1.14
C SER A 638 -14.32 -16.32 2.15
N SER A 639 -14.67 -15.96 3.39
CA SER A 639 -13.71 -15.75 4.48
C SER A 639 -13.06 -17.03 5.04
N HIS A 640 -13.46 -18.21 4.55
CA HIS A 640 -13.00 -19.52 5.02
C HIS A 640 -12.17 -20.28 3.97
N PHE A 641 -12.07 -19.76 2.75
CA PHE A 641 -11.19 -20.32 1.73
C PHE A 641 -9.74 -20.05 2.12
N ALA A 642 -8.95 -21.10 2.36
CA ALA A 642 -7.51 -20.95 2.51
C ALA A 642 -6.91 -20.36 1.22
N GLY A 643 -5.76 -19.71 1.35
CA GLY A 643 -5.27 -18.79 0.34
C GLY A 643 -5.08 -19.38 -1.06
N GLY A 644 -5.13 -18.48 -2.06
CA GLY A 644 -5.13 -18.83 -3.47
C GLY A 644 -4.08 -19.86 -3.87
N GLY A 645 -4.54 -21.04 -4.26
CA GLY A 645 -3.72 -22.14 -4.78
C GLY A 645 -3.65 -22.18 -6.31
N ILE A 646 -2.94 -23.17 -6.85
CA ILE A 646 -2.79 -23.39 -8.30
C ILE A 646 -3.57 -24.65 -8.70
N ILE A 647 -4.37 -24.53 -9.77
CA ILE A 647 -4.99 -25.67 -10.44
C ILE A 647 -4.13 -26.03 -11.65
N VAL A 648 -3.41 -27.14 -11.58
CA VAL A 648 -2.53 -27.63 -12.66
C VAL A 648 -3.29 -28.65 -13.50
N ALA A 649 -4.06 -28.14 -14.47
CA ALA A 649 -4.85 -28.97 -15.36
C ALA A 649 -4.01 -29.52 -16.53
N ILE A 650 -3.84 -30.84 -16.57
CA ILE A 650 -3.02 -31.55 -17.56
C ILE A 650 -3.95 -32.12 -18.64
N GLY A 651 -3.78 -31.66 -19.87
CA GLY A 651 -4.66 -32.01 -21.00
C GLY A 651 -3.92 -32.22 -22.32
N TYR A 652 -4.64 -32.78 -23.28
CA TYR A 652 -4.17 -33.15 -24.60
C TYR A 652 -4.46 -32.02 -25.63
N PRO A 653 -3.74 -31.96 -26.76
CA PRO A 653 -4.09 -31.08 -27.87
C PRO A 653 -5.34 -31.62 -28.58
N LEU A 654 -6.49 -30.95 -28.39
CA LEU A 654 -7.80 -31.37 -28.90
C LEU A 654 -8.33 -30.47 -30.00
N THR A 655 -9.12 -31.06 -30.91
CA THR A 655 -9.90 -30.36 -31.95
C THR A 655 -11.39 -30.65 -31.78
N GLY A 656 -12.09 -29.84 -30.97
CA GLY A 656 -13.56 -29.87 -30.86
C GLY A 656 -14.18 -31.06 -30.12
N LYS A 657 -13.39 -31.94 -29.51
CA LYS A 657 -13.87 -33.01 -28.61
C LYS A 657 -13.48 -32.70 -27.16
N LEU A 658 -14.17 -33.33 -26.20
CA LEU A 658 -13.91 -33.17 -24.76
C LEU A 658 -12.71 -33.99 -24.25
N TYR A 659 -12.45 -35.16 -24.86
CA TYR A 659 -11.36 -36.07 -24.51
C TYR A 659 -10.60 -36.58 -25.75
N ASP A 660 -9.30 -36.83 -25.59
CA ASP A 660 -8.52 -37.69 -26.50
C ASP A 660 -8.59 -39.12 -25.95
N ALA A 661 -9.58 -39.90 -26.39
CA ALA A 661 -9.79 -41.25 -25.88
C ALA A 661 -8.58 -42.18 -26.07
N ARG A 662 -7.71 -41.92 -27.07
CA ARG A 662 -6.52 -42.74 -27.34
C ARG A 662 -5.39 -42.42 -26.36
N ARG A 663 -5.05 -41.13 -26.20
CA ARG A 663 -4.02 -40.73 -25.23
C ARG A 663 -4.47 -41.00 -23.79
N ARG A 664 -5.71 -40.62 -23.46
CA ARG A 664 -6.31 -40.85 -22.14
C ARG A 664 -6.27 -42.32 -21.71
N SER A 665 -6.59 -43.25 -22.62
CA SER A 665 -6.58 -44.68 -22.30
C SER A 665 -5.16 -45.19 -22.03
N LEU A 666 -4.16 -44.68 -22.75
CA LEU A 666 -2.76 -45.01 -22.50
C LEU A 666 -2.28 -44.41 -21.19
N ASP A 667 -2.36 -43.09 -21.06
CA ASP A 667 -1.68 -42.31 -20.03
C ASP A 667 -2.33 -42.45 -18.63
N LEU A 668 -3.63 -42.83 -18.56
CA LEU A 668 -4.38 -42.97 -17.31
C LEU A 668 -4.73 -44.43 -16.92
N THR A 669 -4.04 -45.44 -17.46
CA THR A 669 -4.26 -46.83 -17.02
C THR A 669 -2.96 -47.52 -16.55
N PRO A 670 -3.01 -48.31 -15.45
CA PRO A 670 -1.85 -49.03 -14.92
C PRO A 670 -1.22 -49.99 -15.94
N PRO A 671 0.11 -50.21 -15.90
CA PRO A 671 0.76 -51.28 -16.65
C PRO A 671 0.19 -52.64 -16.22
N THR A 672 0.15 -53.59 -17.17
CA THR A 672 -0.49 -54.89 -16.98
C THR A 672 0.45 -56.03 -17.34
N GLN A 673 0.38 -57.14 -16.60
CA GLN A 673 1.25 -58.32 -16.79
C GLN A 673 1.22 -58.87 -18.22
N THR A 674 0.06 -58.75 -18.89
CA THR A 674 -0.09 -58.93 -20.34
C THR A 674 -0.40 -57.57 -20.95
N PRO A 675 0.52 -56.94 -21.71
CA PRO A 675 0.32 -55.59 -22.23
C PRO A 675 -0.90 -55.47 -23.15
N VAL A 676 -1.83 -54.58 -22.79
CA VAL A 676 -3.03 -54.28 -23.59
C VAL A 676 -2.73 -53.11 -24.55
N PRO A 677 -2.80 -53.29 -25.89
CA PRO A 677 -2.40 -52.24 -26.84
C PRO A 677 -3.20 -50.94 -26.70
N GLY A 678 -2.50 -49.83 -26.42
CA GLY A 678 -3.11 -48.50 -26.20
C GLY A 678 -3.49 -48.20 -24.75
N TYR A 679 -3.03 -49.02 -23.81
CA TYR A 679 -3.22 -48.89 -22.36
C TYR A 679 -1.87 -49.12 -21.64
N GLY A 680 -1.79 -48.85 -20.33
CA GLY A 680 -0.64 -49.18 -19.50
C GLY A 680 0.51 -48.16 -19.47
N GLY A 681 0.23 -46.90 -19.81
CA GLY A 681 1.20 -45.80 -19.83
C GLY A 681 1.34 -45.02 -18.53
N ALA A 682 0.57 -45.36 -17.48
CA ALA A 682 0.51 -44.60 -16.23
C ALA A 682 1.89 -44.26 -15.63
N ASP A 683 2.80 -45.24 -15.52
CA ASP A 683 4.16 -45.06 -14.98
C ASP A 683 4.96 -43.97 -15.70
N ALA A 684 4.82 -43.88 -17.03
CA ALA A 684 5.49 -42.87 -17.85
C ALA A 684 4.81 -41.49 -17.75
N PHE A 685 3.49 -41.47 -17.56
CA PHE A 685 2.73 -40.23 -17.40
C PHE A 685 2.95 -39.59 -16.02
N ILE A 686 2.98 -40.36 -14.93
CA ILE A 686 3.38 -39.84 -13.62
C ILE A 686 4.86 -39.41 -13.61
N ASP A 687 5.74 -40.13 -14.32
CA ASP A 687 7.14 -39.69 -14.51
C ASP A 687 7.23 -38.31 -15.19
N PHE A 688 6.39 -38.05 -16.21
CA PHE A 688 6.30 -36.74 -16.86
C PHE A 688 5.75 -35.67 -15.91
N ILE A 689 4.70 -35.97 -15.15
CA ILE A 689 4.14 -35.04 -14.14
C ILE A 689 5.20 -34.69 -13.10
N ASP A 690 5.89 -35.69 -12.56
CA ASP A 690 6.84 -35.52 -11.47
C ASP A 690 8.16 -34.87 -11.92
N LYS A 691 8.74 -35.32 -13.02
CA LYS A 691 10.08 -34.89 -13.46
C LYS A 691 10.05 -33.69 -14.40
N THR A 692 8.87 -33.32 -14.92
CA THR A 692 8.70 -32.18 -15.84
C THR A 692 7.67 -31.17 -15.35
N VAL A 693 6.43 -31.58 -15.07
CA VAL A 693 5.33 -30.63 -14.79
C VAL A 693 5.51 -29.96 -13.42
N ARG A 694 5.71 -30.73 -12.34
CA ARG A 694 5.94 -30.19 -10.98
C ARG A 694 7.15 -29.22 -10.95
N PRO A 695 8.35 -29.58 -11.46
CA PRO A 695 9.46 -28.63 -11.61
C PRO A 695 9.13 -27.38 -12.42
N ALA A 696 8.38 -27.49 -13.52
CA ALA A 696 7.98 -26.34 -14.34
C ALA A 696 7.02 -25.39 -13.61
N VAL A 697 6.06 -25.93 -12.84
CA VAL A 697 5.17 -25.15 -11.97
C VAL A 697 5.99 -24.46 -10.86
N LYS A 698 6.84 -25.20 -10.15
CA LYS A 698 7.67 -24.66 -9.06
C LYS A 698 8.66 -23.59 -9.55
N ALA A 699 9.27 -23.78 -10.72
CA ALA A 699 10.10 -22.77 -11.38
C ALA A 699 9.31 -21.54 -11.88
N ARG A 700 8.00 -21.67 -12.13
CA ARG A 700 7.12 -20.57 -12.53
C ARG A 700 6.72 -19.66 -11.36
N PHE A 701 6.74 -20.20 -10.13
CA PHE A 701 6.42 -19.52 -8.88
C PHE A 701 7.57 -19.65 -7.84
N PRO A 702 8.78 -19.11 -8.13
CA PRO A 702 9.98 -19.30 -7.30
C PRO A 702 10.01 -18.41 -6.04
N GLN A 703 8.84 -18.05 -5.50
CA GLN A 703 8.69 -17.31 -4.24
C GLN A 703 8.07 -18.20 -3.15
N THR A 704 7.64 -19.41 -3.52
CA THR A 704 6.91 -20.34 -2.67
C THR A 704 7.86 -21.22 -1.88
N THR A 705 7.80 -21.12 -0.56
CA THR A 705 8.61 -21.91 0.39
C THR A 705 7.94 -23.21 0.82
N SER A 706 6.61 -23.27 0.87
CA SER A 706 5.82 -24.46 1.21
C SER A 706 4.85 -24.84 0.08
N TRP A 707 4.83 -26.12 -0.27
CA TRP A 707 4.01 -26.70 -1.35
C TRP A 707 3.17 -27.85 -0.79
N ARG A 708 1.85 -27.71 -0.84
CA ARG A 708 0.89 -28.76 -0.47
C ARG A 708 0.24 -29.29 -1.73
N GLU A 709 0.73 -30.43 -2.23
CA GLU A 709 0.35 -30.96 -3.54
C GLU A 709 -0.66 -32.11 -3.40
N SER A 710 -1.72 -32.05 -4.19
CA SER A 710 -2.75 -33.09 -4.34
C SER A 710 -2.96 -33.45 -5.81
N ILE A 711 -3.52 -34.63 -6.06
CA ILE A 711 -3.93 -35.04 -7.41
C ILE A 711 -5.38 -35.51 -7.44
N TYR A 712 -6.13 -34.99 -8.41
CA TYR A 712 -7.51 -35.37 -8.71
C TYR A 712 -7.61 -36.06 -10.07
N GLY A 713 -8.44 -37.10 -10.13
CA GLY A 713 -8.85 -37.73 -11.39
C GLY A 713 -10.23 -38.39 -11.32
N HIS A 714 -10.85 -38.51 -12.49
CA HIS A 714 -12.18 -39.10 -12.65
C HIS A 714 -12.15 -40.35 -13.56
N SER A 715 -12.92 -41.41 -13.27
CA SER A 715 -12.98 -42.62 -14.12
C SER A 715 -11.58 -43.27 -14.26
N TYR A 716 -11.03 -43.43 -15.47
CA TYR A 716 -9.60 -43.80 -15.64
C TYR A 716 -8.64 -42.85 -14.92
N GLY A 717 -8.94 -41.55 -14.83
CA GLY A 717 -8.16 -40.63 -14.00
C GLY A 717 -8.21 -40.98 -12.51
N GLY A 718 -9.34 -41.50 -12.01
CA GLY A 718 -9.44 -41.98 -10.62
C GLY A 718 -8.66 -43.28 -10.41
N LEU A 719 -8.67 -44.18 -11.40
CA LEU A 719 -7.83 -45.39 -11.42
C LEU A 719 -6.33 -45.04 -11.41
N PHE A 720 -5.93 -44.03 -12.19
CA PHE A 720 -4.56 -43.48 -12.20
C PHE A 720 -4.17 -42.88 -10.84
N VAL A 721 -5.06 -42.13 -10.19
CA VAL A 721 -4.81 -41.59 -8.84
C VAL A 721 -4.59 -42.69 -7.80
N LEU A 722 -5.39 -43.77 -7.84
CA LEU A 722 -5.19 -44.94 -6.97
C LEU A 722 -3.85 -45.64 -7.25
N HIS A 723 -3.48 -45.79 -8.52
CA HIS A 723 -2.22 -46.42 -8.91
C HIS A 723 -1.00 -45.65 -8.38
N ILE A 724 -1.01 -44.31 -8.46
CA ILE A 724 0.06 -43.49 -7.87
C ILE A 724 0.10 -43.65 -6.35
N LEU A 725 -1.06 -43.69 -5.67
CA LEU A 725 -1.10 -43.89 -4.21
C LEU A 725 -0.44 -45.21 -3.80
N PHE A 726 -0.76 -46.31 -4.49
CA PHE A 726 -0.26 -47.63 -4.10
C PHE A 726 1.18 -47.92 -4.56
N THR A 727 1.69 -47.23 -5.60
CA THR A 727 3.05 -47.45 -6.12
C THR A 727 4.06 -46.36 -5.77
N ARG A 728 3.60 -45.14 -5.49
CA ARG A 728 4.43 -43.93 -5.25
C ARG A 728 3.76 -42.98 -4.23
N PRO A 729 3.34 -43.47 -3.04
CA PRO A 729 2.54 -42.71 -2.06
C PRO A 729 3.14 -41.34 -1.68
N GLN A 730 4.46 -41.22 -1.69
CA GLN A 730 5.22 -40.03 -1.30
C GLN A 730 5.11 -38.84 -2.27
N LEU A 731 4.48 -38.97 -3.44
CA LEU A 731 4.43 -37.90 -4.43
C LEU A 731 3.45 -36.77 -4.06
N PHE A 732 2.31 -37.08 -3.45
CA PHE A 732 1.26 -36.11 -3.08
C PHE A 732 0.81 -36.30 -1.63
N GLU A 733 0.30 -35.24 -1.00
CA GLU A 733 -0.26 -35.32 0.36
C GLU A 733 -1.69 -35.87 0.37
N CYS A 734 -2.44 -35.63 -0.71
CA CYS A 734 -3.85 -35.99 -0.84
C CYS A 734 -4.15 -36.54 -2.24
N TYR A 735 -4.72 -37.73 -2.28
CA TYR A 735 -5.12 -38.45 -3.48
C TYR A 735 -6.64 -38.45 -3.58
N ILE A 736 -7.17 -37.91 -4.68
CA ILE A 736 -8.61 -37.68 -4.83
C ILE A 736 -9.13 -38.41 -6.07
N ALA A 737 -9.73 -39.58 -5.86
CA ALA A 737 -10.25 -40.44 -6.92
C ALA A 737 -11.78 -40.38 -6.97
N SER A 738 -12.32 -39.73 -8.01
CA SER A 738 -13.77 -39.75 -8.27
C SER A 738 -14.12 -40.88 -9.24
N SER A 739 -15.09 -41.70 -8.83
CA SER A 739 -15.65 -42.80 -9.61
C SER A 739 -14.57 -43.63 -10.31
N PRO A 740 -13.51 -44.07 -9.59
CA PRO A 740 -12.37 -44.75 -10.18
C PRO A 740 -12.83 -46.03 -10.89
N SER A 741 -12.28 -46.29 -12.07
CA SER A 741 -12.62 -47.48 -12.88
C SER A 741 -11.99 -48.76 -12.33
N ILE A 742 -12.27 -49.10 -11.07
CA ILE A 742 -11.69 -50.24 -10.34
C ILE A 742 -11.97 -51.58 -11.05
N TRP A 743 -13.07 -51.71 -11.79
CA TRP A 743 -13.39 -52.87 -12.64
C TRP A 743 -12.34 -53.17 -13.73
N TRP A 744 -11.52 -52.19 -14.11
CA TRP A 744 -10.62 -52.28 -15.25
C TRP A 744 -9.60 -53.42 -15.09
N ASN A 745 -9.34 -54.12 -16.19
CA ASN A 745 -8.46 -55.30 -16.27
C ASN A 745 -8.64 -56.28 -15.09
N THR A 746 -9.89 -56.73 -14.88
CA THR A 746 -10.26 -57.72 -13.84
C THR A 746 -9.88 -57.28 -12.42
N ARG A 747 -10.03 -55.98 -12.13
CA ARG A 747 -9.73 -55.36 -10.83
C ARG A 747 -8.28 -55.40 -10.41
N CYS A 748 -7.35 -55.27 -11.35
CA CYS A 748 -5.90 -55.33 -11.08
C CYS A 748 -5.42 -54.32 -10.03
N ILE A 749 -6.06 -53.17 -9.90
CA ILE A 749 -5.76 -52.15 -8.89
C ILE A 749 -5.92 -52.67 -7.44
N LEU A 750 -6.76 -53.68 -7.20
CA LEU A 750 -6.92 -54.31 -5.89
C LEU A 750 -5.70 -55.18 -5.52
N HIS A 751 -4.91 -55.63 -6.50
CA HIS A 751 -3.63 -56.30 -6.23
C HIS A 751 -2.56 -55.29 -5.80
N GLU A 752 -2.55 -54.08 -6.38
CA GLU A 752 -1.68 -52.98 -5.95
C GLU A 752 -2.04 -52.51 -4.54
N ALA A 753 -3.34 -52.32 -4.26
CA ALA A 753 -3.83 -52.01 -2.91
C ALA A 753 -3.40 -53.05 -1.87
N LYS A 754 -3.47 -54.35 -2.21
CA LYS A 754 -3.02 -55.44 -1.33
C LYS A 754 -1.49 -55.44 -1.13
N ALA A 755 -0.70 -55.19 -2.17
CA ALA A 755 0.75 -55.10 -2.05
C ALA A 755 1.17 -53.90 -1.18
N PHE A 756 0.51 -52.75 -1.33
CA PHE A 756 0.71 -51.56 -0.50
C PHE A 756 0.45 -51.83 1.00
N LEU A 757 -0.51 -52.70 1.33
CA LEU A 757 -0.82 -53.13 2.71
C LEU A 757 0.16 -54.17 3.29
N GLU A 758 0.83 -54.96 2.46
CA GLU A 758 1.78 -55.99 2.90
C GLU A 758 3.20 -55.43 3.13
N GLU A 759 3.50 -54.25 2.58
CA GLU A 759 4.80 -53.58 2.68
C GLU A 759 4.96 -52.81 4.00
N ASN A 760 5.94 -53.24 4.82
CA ASN A 760 6.24 -52.64 6.12
C ASN A 760 7.32 -51.54 6.01
N THR A 761 6.93 -50.33 5.60
CA THR A 761 7.78 -49.13 5.67
C THR A 761 7.32 -48.15 6.74
N SER A 762 8.27 -47.48 7.41
CA SER A 762 8.00 -46.39 8.34
C SER A 762 8.03 -45.05 7.58
N ASP A 763 6.96 -44.77 6.85
CA ASP A 763 6.86 -43.57 6.01
C ASP A 763 6.76 -42.31 6.89
N GLU A 764 7.69 -41.34 6.75
CA GLU A 764 7.76 -40.13 7.60
C GLU A 764 6.51 -39.24 7.52
N ARG A 765 5.72 -39.37 6.45
CA ARG A 765 4.52 -38.59 6.19
C ARG A 765 3.46 -39.44 5.49
N LEU A 766 2.34 -39.67 6.17
CA LEU A 766 1.24 -40.49 5.67
C LEU A 766 0.30 -39.67 4.75
N PRO A 767 0.00 -40.11 3.52
CA PRO A 767 -0.94 -39.42 2.64
C PRO A 767 -2.40 -39.68 3.04
N SER A 768 -3.32 -38.85 2.52
CA SER A 768 -4.77 -39.02 2.68
C SER A 768 -5.43 -39.46 1.38
N LEU A 769 -6.47 -40.30 1.48
CA LEU A 769 -7.28 -40.75 0.34
C LEU A 769 -8.71 -40.21 0.45
N VAL A 770 -9.18 -39.56 -0.62
CA VAL A 770 -10.57 -39.09 -0.76
C VAL A 770 -11.20 -39.80 -1.97
N LEU A 771 -12.34 -40.44 -1.74
CA LEU A 771 -13.07 -41.25 -2.70
C LEU A 771 -14.49 -40.70 -2.89
N PHE A 772 -14.90 -40.56 -4.14
CA PHE A 772 -16.24 -40.11 -4.51
C PHE A 772 -16.91 -41.09 -5.48
N TYR A 773 -18.24 -41.20 -5.41
CA TYR A 773 -19.06 -41.92 -6.40
C TYR A 773 -20.49 -41.37 -6.43
N GLY A 774 -21.19 -41.55 -7.55
CA GLY A 774 -22.61 -41.24 -7.70
C GLY A 774 -23.50 -42.44 -7.37
N SER A 775 -24.62 -42.23 -6.68
CA SER A 775 -25.50 -43.32 -6.24
C SER A 775 -26.10 -44.13 -7.40
N PHE A 776 -26.27 -43.50 -8.56
CA PHE A 776 -26.84 -44.13 -9.75
C PHE A 776 -25.81 -44.87 -10.61
N GLU A 777 -24.52 -44.87 -10.24
CA GLU A 777 -23.48 -45.63 -10.96
C GLU A 777 -23.66 -47.16 -10.89
N GLN A 778 -24.37 -47.66 -9.87
CA GLN A 778 -24.65 -49.09 -9.68
C GLN A 778 -26.09 -49.47 -10.01
N ASN A 779 -27.03 -48.61 -9.63
CA ASN A 779 -28.47 -48.81 -9.77
C ASN A 779 -29.10 -47.55 -10.37
N PRO A 780 -28.91 -47.30 -11.68
CA PRO A 780 -29.50 -46.15 -12.34
C PRO A 780 -31.04 -46.27 -12.37
N PRO A 781 -31.78 -45.15 -12.25
CA PRO A 781 -33.22 -45.13 -12.51
C PRO A 781 -33.49 -45.24 -14.02
N GLN A 782 -34.72 -45.62 -14.38
CA GLN A 782 -35.24 -45.37 -15.73
C GLN A 782 -35.66 -43.89 -15.83
N TRP A 783 -35.30 -43.21 -16.92
CA TRP A 783 -35.75 -41.84 -17.18
C TRP A 783 -37.14 -41.82 -17.84
N ASP A 784 -37.91 -40.75 -17.65
CA ASP A 784 -39.31 -40.66 -18.09
C ASP A 784 -39.51 -40.91 -19.61
N ASP A 785 -38.55 -40.46 -20.43
CA ASP A 785 -38.55 -40.63 -21.90
C ASP A 785 -37.67 -41.83 -22.38
N GLU A 786 -37.17 -42.69 -21.48
CA GLU A 786 -36.24 -43.78 -21.83
C GLU A 786 -36.94 -45.10 -22.22
N PRO A 787 -36.65 -45.67 -23.42
CA PRO A 787 -37.07 -47.01 -23.80
C PRO A 787 -36.58 -48.09 -22.83
N LEU A 788 -37.46 -49.05 -22.51
CA LEU A 788 -37.18 -50.10 -21.51
C LEU A 788 -35.95 -50.95 -21.84
N ASP A 789 -35.68 -51.17 -23.13
CA ASP A 789 -34.51 -51.90 -23.64
C ASP A 789 -33.21 -51.10 -23.52
N HIS A 790 -33.26 -49.77 -23.66
CA HIS A 790 -32.13 -48.88 -23.34
C HIS A 790 -31.84 -48.89 -21.84
N TYR A 791 -32.88 -48.78 -21.01
CA TYR A 791 -32.77 -48.81 -19.54
C TYR A 791 -32.16 -50.11 -19.01
N GLU A 792 -32.72 -51.28 -19.38
CA GLU A 792 -32.16 -52.57 -18.97
C GLU A 792 -30.74 -52.80 -19.55
N GLY A 793 -30.43 -52.19 -20.71
CA GLY A 793 -29.08 -52.11 -21.25
C GLY A 793 -28.11 -51.35 -20.33
N ARG A 794 -28.45 -50.12 -19.92
CA ARG A 794 -27.62 -49.31 -18.98
C ARG A 794 -27.47 -50.02 -17.62
N LYS A 795 -28.58 -50.52 -17.08
CA LYS A 795 -28.67 -51.23 -15.79
C LYS A 795 -27.82 -52.49 -15.78
N LYS A 796 -27.79 -53.27 -16.88
CA LYS A 796 -26.87 -54.40 -17.02
C LYS A 796 -25.40 -53.95 -17.00
N VAL A 797 -25.06 -52.89 -17.75
CA VAL A 797 -23.68 -52.37 -17.75
C VAL A 797 -23.27 -51.88 -16.34
N ALA A 798 -24.16 -51.20 -15.61
CA ALA A 798 -23.90 -50.81 -14.22
C ALA A 798 -23.63 -52.03 -13.31
N ALA A 799 -24.43 -53.08 -13.44
CA ALA A 799 -24.24 -54.35 -12.72
C ALA A 799 -22.91 -55.04 -13.07
N ASP A 800 -22.51 -55.07 -14.35
CA ASP A 800 -21.25 -55.65 -14.82
C ASP A 800 -20.02 -54.82 -14.36
N LEU A 801 -20.13 -53.48 -14.30
CA LEU A 801 -19.04 -52.57 -13.91
C LEU A 801 -18.83 -52.43 -12.39
N ARG A 802 -19.83 -52.79 -11.56
CA ARG A 802 -19.73 -52.80 -10.08
C ARG A 802 -19.17 -51.49 -9.48
N MET A 803 -19.49 -50.31 -10.05
CA MET A 803 -18.85 -49.03 -9.67
C MET A 803 -18.96 -48.70 -8.17
N CYS A 804 -20.12 -48.88 -7.56
CA CYS A 804 -20.31 -48.59 -6.13
C CYS A 804 -19.74 -49.71 -5.25
N ASP A 805 -20.01 -50.96 -5.59
CA ASP A 805 -19.51 -52.13 -4.83
C ASP A 805 -17.98 -52.11 -4.77
N ASN A 806 -17.30 -51.87 -5.89
CA ASN A 806 -15.85 -51.84 -5.96
C ASN A 806 -15.20 -50.73 -5.12
N ILE A 807 -15.84 -49.56 -5.00
CA ILE A 807 -15.30 -48.45 -4.19
C ILE A 807 -15.54 -48.67 -2.68
N LEU A 808 -16.62 -49.39 -2.33
CA LEU A 808 -16.92 -49.82 -0.97
C LEU A 808 -15.96 -50.94 -0.53
N GLU A 809 -15.80 -51.99 -1.35
CA GLU A 809 -14.82 -53.08 -1.14
C GLU A 809 -13.40 -52.51 -0.92
N LEU A 810 -13.00 -51.48 -1.69
CA LEU A 810 -11.71 -50.82 -1.53
C LEU A 810 -11.62 -49.98 -0.24
N CYS A 811 -12.69 -49.30 0.16
CA CYS A 811 -12.72 -48.55 1.42
C CYS A 811 -12.62 -49.47 2.64
N GLU A 812 -13.37 -50.56 2.68
CA GLU A 812 -13.30 -51.58 3.74
C GLU A 812 -11.88 -52.18 3.82
N THR A 813 -11.25 -52.46 2.67
CA THR A 813 -9.88 -52.96 2.58
C THR A 813 -8.82 -51.98 3.11
N LEU A 814 -9.13 -50.68 3.17
CA LEU A 814 -8.20 -49.61 3.60
C LEU A 814 -8.55 -48.97 4.95
N GLU A 815 -9.60 -49.41 5.65
CA GLU A 815 -10.06 -48.74 6.87
C GLU A 815 -9.05 -48.84 8.04
N ASP A 816 -8.45 -50.02 8.24
CA ASP A 816 -7.37 -50.27 9.23
C ASP A 816 -5.96 -49.91 8.70
N CYS A 817 -5.83 -49.18 7.58
CA CYS A 817 -4.54 -48.95 6.93
C CYS A 817 -3.64 -47.96 7.70
N THR A 818 -2.60 -48.49 8.37
CA THR A 818 -1.60 -47.70 9.11
C THR A 818 -0.72 -46.80 8.24
N ARG A 819 -0.65 -47.05 6.92
CA ARG A 819 0.11 -46.24 5.94
C ARG A 819 -0.66 -45.02 5.43
N LEU A 820 -1.93 -44.84 5.80
CA LEU A 820 -2.74 -43.68 5.43
C LEU A 820 -3.04 -42.82 6.66
N HIS A 821 -3.11 -41.51 6.45
CA HIS A 821 -3.52 -40.57 7.51
C HIS A 821 -5.05 -40.60 7.72
N THR A 822 -5.82 -40.74 6.64
CA THR A 822 -7.28 -40.89 6.69
C THR A 822 -7.84 -41.38 5.35
N VAL A 823 -8.98 -42.09 5.39
CA VAL A 823 -9.77 -42.50 4.22
C VAL A 823 -11.16 -41.87 4.31
N SER A 824 -11.51 -41.06 3.30
CA SER A 824 -12.77 -40.31 3.26
C SER A 824 -13.60 -40.68 2.03
N LEU A 825 -14.65 -41.48 2.23
CA LEU A 825 -15.64 -41.81 1.21
C LEU A 825 -16.82 -40.82 1.28
N LYS A 826 -17.22 -40.24 0.14
CA LYS A 826 -18.36 -39.32 0.03
C LYS A 826 -19.20 -39.69 -1.20
N ALA A 827 -20.38 -40.26 -0.98
CA ALA A 827 -21.37 -40.55 -2.02
C ALA A 827 -22.11 -39.27 -2.45
N TYR A 828 -22.52 -39.20 -3.72
CA TYR A 828 -23.48 -38.21 -4.21
C TYR A 828 -24.79 -38.87 -4.60
N GLU A 829 -25.85 -38.55 -3.85
CA GLU A 829 -27.21 -38.99 -4.15
C GLU A 829 -27.72 -38.32 -5.43
N GLY A 830 -28.27 -39.11 -6.34
CA GLY A 830 -28.84 -38.65 -7.62
C GLY A 830 -27.86 -38.52 -8.78
N GLU A 831 -26.56 -38.68 -8.57
CA GLU A 831 -25.54 -38.51 -9.62
C GLU A 831 -25.22 -39.81 -10.37
N GLU A 832 -24.98 -39.70 -11.68
CA GLU A 832 -24.43 -40.76 -12.55
C GLU A 832 -22.91 -40.58 -12.77
N HIS A 833 -22.26 -41.58 -13.39
CA HIS A 833 -20.81 -41.62 -13.65
C HIS A 833 -20.26 -40.39 -14.39
N THR A 834 -21.07 -39.71 -15.20
CA THR A 834 -20.63 -38.51 -15.95
C THR A 834 -20.94 -37.19 -15.24
N SER A 835 -21.96 -37.13 -14.38
CA SER A 835 -22.36 -35.89 -13.71
C SER A 835 -21.59 -35.68 -12.40
N VAL A 836 -21.34 -36.77 -11.66
CA VAL A 836 -20.56 -36.78 -10.40
C VAL A 836 -19.20 -36.10 -10.52
N MET A 837 -18.54 -36.12 -11.70
CA MET A 837 -17.23 -35.48 -11.91
C MET A 837 -17.24 -33.97 -11.62
N SER A 838 -18.38 -33.29 -11.81
CA SER A 838 -18.52 -31.85 -11.58
C SER A 838 -18.76 -31.53 -10.10
N CYS A 839 -19.53 -32.38 -9.43
CA CYS A 839 -19.86 -32.25 -8.01
C CYS A 839 -18.65 -32.62 -7.13
N SER A 840 -17.95 -33.68 -7.48
CA SER A 840 -16.71 -34.11 -6.82
C SER A 840 -15.55 -33.14 -7.01
N ILE A 841 -15.24 -32.62 -8.21
CA ILE A 841 -14.15 -31.62 -8.36
C ILE A 841 -14.44 -30.33 -7.56
N SER A 842 -15.68 -29.85 -7.55
CA SER A 842 -16.10 -28.68 -6.76
C SER A 842 -15.95 -28.92 -5.26
N ARG A 843 -16.21 -30.15 -4.79
CA ARG A 843 -16.00 -30.56 -3.39
C ARG A 843 -14.54 -30.90 -3.06
N SER A 844 -13.75 -31.34 -4.03
CA SER A 844 -12.31 -31.60 -3.89
C SER A 844 -11.56 -30.31 -3.59
N ILE A 845 -11.93 -29.24 -4.30
CA ILE A 845 -11.47 -27.87 -4.00
C ILE A 845 -11.87 -27.48 -2.57
N ALA A 846 -13.13 -27.65 -2.17
CA ALA A 846 -13.53 -27.34 -0.79
C ALA A 846 -12.78 -28.19 0.25
N ILE A 847 -12.56 -29.49 0.01
CA ILE A 847 -11.80 -30.35 0.94
C ILE A 847 -10.36 -29.87 1.07
N PHE A 848 -9.66 -29.64 -0.04
CA PHE A 848 -8.22 -29.36 -0.02
C PHE A 848 -7.90 -27.89 0.32
N PHE A 849 -8.85 -26.96 0.11
CA PHE A 849 -8.69 -25.53 0.39
C PHE A 849 -9.48 -25.03 1.63
N GLU A 850 -10.39 -25.82 2.21
CA GLU A 850 -11.21 -25.41 3.37
C GLU A 850 -11.20 -26.44 4.52
N GLU A 851 -10.99 -27.73 4.24
CA GLU A 851 -11.05 -28.83 5.23
C GLU A 851 -9.69 -29.52 5.49
N TRP A 852 -8.56 -28.95 5.00
CA TRP A 852 -7.22 -29.54 5.07
C TRP A 852 -6.34 -28.96 6.21
N PRO A 853 -5.55 -29.77 6.95
CA PRO A 853 -5.45 -31.23 6.86
C PRO A 853 -6.72 -31.91 7.37
N LEU A 854 -7.15 -32.96 6.66
CA LEU A 854 -8.30 -33.75 7.08
C LEU A 854 -8.03 -34.38 8.47
N PRO A 855 -9.04 -34.50 9.34
CA PRO A 855 -8.86 -35.18 10.61
C PRO A 855 -8.50 -36.65 10.39
N ARG A 856 -7.54 -37.14 11.19
CA ARG A 856 -7.31 -38.57 11.36
C ARG A 856 -8.57 -39.17 11.98
N LYS A 857 -9.02 -40.29 11.41
CA LYS A 857 -10.07 -41.13 12.01
C LYS A 857 -9.47 -42.05 13.06
#